data_AF-A0AAN8QLC8-F1
#
_entry.id   AF-A0AAN8QLC8-F1
#
_cell.length_a   1.000
_cell.length_b   1.000
_cell.length_c   1.000
_cell.angle_alpha   90.00
_cell.angle_beta   90.00
_cell.angle_gamma   90.00
#
_symmetry.space_group_name_H-M   'P 1'
#
loop_
_entity.id
_entity.type
_entity.pdbx_description
1 polymer ?
#
loop_
_entity_poly.entity_id
_entity_poly.type
_entity_poly.pdbx_seq_one_letter_code
_entity_poly.pdbx_strand_id
1 'polypeptide(L)'
;MADFGVEELKRLEYLSLVSKVCTELDNHLGICEKDLAEFVICLAEKQPTFDGFKSLLLKNGADFTDSLISNLLRLIQTMRPSKASTSKVSEPVVKQKSEKDKLKEMFPGLCRPDNPAPVPLEDDDVKVADAAMKELEMFMPSVSGTNSTSRLDNKRQRSRSRSQDRDRKRRSRSPSCDHERDFKRGRKRVSRWSDRSPSPSRDRDIEVGSDRFKDKHVDRPPPEEPAVGDIFNGKVTSILQFGCFVQLEGLRKRWEGLVHVSELRKEGRVANVADVVQKGQRVKIKVLSFTGSKTSLSMKDVDQETGEDLNPNRRRNQGPDGGEEKIMRNPDRPTDLNLGHAPELEDDTLERKRLTKISDLEKWEINQMIAANVLSKEEFPDFDEETGILPKIDDEEDQDLEIELVEDEPPFLRGHTKQSMDMSPVKIVKNPDGSLSQAAMMQSALAKERREVKQAQRMAEMDCIPIGLNKHWVDPLPDFDGRQIAANMRGIGMMPDGVPEWKKHAFGGNQASYGKKTAMSILEQRESLPIYKLKEQLIQAVHDNQILIVVGETGSGKTTQITQYLAEAGYTARGKIGCTQPRRVAAMSVAKRVSEEYGCCLGQEVGYTIRFEDCTSPETVIKYMTHGMLQRECLIDPDMGQYTLIMLDEAHERTIHTDVLFGLLKKTVKKRPDMKLIVSSATLDAVKFSQYFFEAPIFTIPGRTYPVEVLYCKEPETDYLDASLITVMQIHLTEPPGDVLVFLTGQEEIDTACEILYERMKSLGPEVPELIILPVYSALPSEMQTRIFDPAPAGSRKVIIATNIAETSLTIDGIYYVVDPGFVKQNVYNSKTGVDQLVVTPISQAQAKQRSGRAGRTGPGKCYRLFTERAYRDEMLTSNVPEIQRTNLASTMLSLKAMGINDLLSFDFMDAPPMETMITAMEMLYTLGALDDEGLLTRLGRRMAEFPLEPMLCKMLIMSVHLGCSEEMLTIVSMLSVQNVFYRPKDKQQMADQKKAKFHQAEGDHLTLLAVYNSWKNNKFSNPWCFENFIQARSLRRAMDIRKQMLGIMDRHKLDMVSCGKATVRIQKAICSGFFRNAAKKDPQEGYRTLIDQQVVYIHPSSSLFNRQPEWLVYHELVLTTKEYMREVTTIDPRWLVEFSPAFFKVADPTRLSKQKKMQRLEPLYNRYEEPNAWRISRAFRRK
;
A
#
# COMPACT_ATOMS: atom_id res chain seq x y z
N MET A 1 -2.28 -55.39 -13.20
CA MET A 1 -2.30 -53.92 -12.97
C MET A 1 -0.92 -53.39 -12.59
N ALA A 2 -0.15 -54.05 -11.70
CA ALA A 2 1.19 -53.57 -11.34
C ALA A 2 2.16 -53.44 -12.54
N ASP A 3 2.18 -54.42 -13.45
CA ASP A 3 3.18 -54.50 -14.53
C ASP A 3 3.14 -53.34 -15.53
N PHE A 4 1.93 -52.83 -15.82
CA PHE A 4 1.74 -51.68 -16.72
C PHE A 4 2.52 -50.45 -16.26
N GLY A 5 2.48 -50.14 -14.96
CA GLY A 5 3.20 -48.99 -14.40
C GLY A 5 4.73 -49.14 -14.42
N VAL A 6 5.24 -50.38 -14.41
CA VAL A 6 6.68 -50.66 -14.49
C VAL A 6 7.20 -50.49 -15.92
N GLU A 7 6.40 -50.81 -16.93
CA GLU A 7 6.74 -50.59 -18.34
C GLU A 7 6.63 -49.11 -18.73
N GLU A 8 5.64 -48.40 -18.19
CA GLU A 8 5.46 -46.96 -18.36
C GLU A 8 6.58 -46.14 -17.68
N LEU A 9 7.02 -46.53 -16.47
CA LEU A 9 8.21 -45.96 -15.82
C LEU A 9 9.48 -46.12 -16.65
N LYS A 10 9.75 -47.34 -17.16
CA LYS A 10 10.92 -47.58 -18.04
C LYS A 10 10.86 -46.75 -19.33
N ARG A 11 9.67 -46.48 -19.85
CA ARG A 11 9.47 -45.60 -21.01
C ARG A 11 9.80 -44.14 -20.68
N LEU A 12 9.41 -43.66 -19.49
CA LEU A 12 9.77 -42.33 -19.00
C LEU A 12 11.28 -42.19 -18.72
N GLU A 13 11.91 -43.19 -18.12
CA GLU A 13 13.37 -43.25 -17.92
C GLU A 13 14.12 -43.21 -19.26
N TYR A 14 13.69 -44.02 -20.24
CA TYR A 14 14.27 -44.00 -21.59
C TYR A 14 14.10 -42.64 -22.27
N LEU A 15 12.92 -42.01 -22.19
CA LEU A 15 12.69 -40.67 -22.73
C LEU A 15 13.55 -39.60 -22.03
N SER A 16 13.82 -39.75 -20.72
CA SER A 16 14.75 -38.88 -20.00
C SER A 16 16.20 -39.04 -20.47
N LEU A 17 16.64 -40.28 -20.75
CA LEU A 17 17.95 -40.55 -21.35
C LEU A 17 18.04 -39.94 -22.76
N VAL A 18 17.06 -40.16 -23.63
CA VAL A 18 17.00 -39.56 -24.98
C VAL A 18 17.08 -38.04 -24.90
N SER A 19 16.27 -37.41 -24.03
CA SER A 19 16.29 -35.95 -23.85
C SER A 19 17.66 -35.41 -23.43
N LYS A 20 18.37 -36.10 -22.53
CA LYS A 20 19.71 -35.67 -22.09
C LYS A 20 20.78 -35.90 -23.16
N VAL A 21 20.67 -36.97 -23.94
CA VAL A 21 21.54 -37.18 -25.11
C VAL A 21 21.30 -36.10 -26.18
N CYS A 22 20.05 -35.68 -26.41
CA CYS A 22 19.77 -34.50 -27.24
C CYS A 22 20.44 -33.24 -26.68
N THR A 23 20.34 -32.96 -25.37
CA THR A 23 20.96 -31.77 -24.76
C THR A 23 22.48 -31.76 -24.89
N GLU A 24 23.17 -32.90 -24.73
CA GLU A 24 24.62 -32.98 -24.93
C GLU A 24 25.03 -32.82 -26.41
N LEU A 25 24.25 -33.37 -27.34
CA LEU A 25 24.47 -33.16 -28.78
C LEU A 25 24.21 -31.70 -29.18
N ASP A 26 23.20 -31.04 -28.61
CA ASP A 26 22.90 -29.62 -28.83
C ASP A 26 23.99 -28.72 -28.24
N ASN A 27 24.41 -28.96 -27.00
CA ASN A 27 25.51 -28.24 -26.32
C ASN A 27 26.84 -28.28 -27.10
N HIS A 28 27.13 -29.39 -27.80
CA HIS A 28 28.41 -29.60 -28.48
C HIS A 28 28.38 -29.43 -30.01
N LEU A 29 27.22 -29.57 -30.66
CA LEU A 29 27.08 -29.55 -32.13
C LEU A 29 25.95 -28.62 -32.62
N GLY A 30 25.05 -28.15 -31.76
CA GLY A 30 23.86 -27.39 -32.13
C GLY A 30 22.78 -28.21 -32.84
N ILE A 31 22.73 -29.54 -32.59
CA ILE A 31 21.82 -30.48 -33.24
C ILE A 31 20.90 -31.12 -32.18
N CYS A 32 19.67 -30.62 -32.08
CA CYS A 32 18.64 -31.13 -31.18
C CYS A 32 17.68 -32.13 -31.88
N GLU A 33 18.23 -33.11 -32.61
CA GLU A 33 17.43 -34.15 -33.29
C GLU A 33 17.22 -35.39 -32.43
N LYS A 34 15.96 -35.71 -32.14
CA LYS A 34 15.56 -36.86 -31.32
C LYS A 34 15.97 -38.20 -31.93
N ASP A 35 15.80 -38.35 -33.24
CA ASP A 35 16.04 -39.63 -33.92
C ASP A 35 17.55 -39.93 -34.01
N LEU A 36 18.38 -38.89 -34.10
CA LEU A 36 19.84 -38.99 -33.97
C LEU A 36 20.25 -39.46 -32.57
N ALA A 37 19.64 -38.90 -31.51
CA ALA A 37 19.90 -39.34 -30.14
C ALA A 37 19.51 -40.80 -29.89
N GLU A 38 18.33 -41.24 -30.38
CA GLU A 38 17.92 -42.66 -30.30
C GLU A 38 18.83 -43.58 -31.13
N PHE A 39 19.33 -43.12 -32.28
CA PHE A 39 20.32 -43.87 -33.08
C PHE A 39 21.68 -44.00 -32.36
N VAL A 40 22.18 -42.91 -31.74
CA VAL A 40 23.43 -42.92 -30.96
C VAL A 40 23.31 -43.87 -29.75
N ILE A 41 22.17 -43.87 -29.05
CA ILE A 41 21.87 -44.84 -27.97
C ILE A 41 21.89 -46.28 -28.52
N CYS A 42 21.27 -46.52 -29.68
CA CYS A 42 21.24 -47.83 -30.34
C CYS A 42 22.63 -48.30 -30.82
N LEU A 43 23.56 -47.39 -31.14
CA LEU A 43 24.97 -47.73 -31.42
C LEU A 43 25.72 -48.12 -30.14
N ALA A 44 25.54 -47.38 -29.04
CA ALA A 44 26.13 -47.70 -27.74
C ALA A 44 25.62 -49.04 -27.18
N GLU A 45 24.37 -49.43 -27.48
CA GLU A 45 23.84 -50.76 -27.15
C GLU A 45 24.59 -51.90 -27.86
N LYS A 46 25.11 -51.68 -29.07
CA LYS A 46 25.74 -52.71 -29.89
C LYS A 46 27.20 -52.96 -29.50
N GLN A 47 27.92 -51.93 -29.05
CA GLN A 47 29.26 -52.07 -28.48
C GLN A 47 29.43 -51.10 -27.29
N PRO A 48 29.40 -51.59 -26.04
CA PRO A 48 29.51 -50.75 -24.84
C PRO A 48 30.96 -50.33 -24.50
N THR A 49 31.94 -50.75 -25.29
CA THR A 49 33.37 -50.43 -25.14
C THR A 49 33.73 -49.18 -25.94
N PHE A 50 34.48 -48.24 -25.35
CA PHE A 50 34.82 -46.93 -25.93
C PHE A 50 35.36 -47.01 -27.38
N ASP A 51 36.42 -47.78 -27.62
CA ASP A 51 37.04 -47.90 -28.95
C ASP A 51 36.09 -48.47 -30.01
N GLY A 52 35.21 -49.40 -29.60
CA GLY A 52 34.19 -50.01 -30.47
C GLY A 52 33.08 -49.01 -30.82
N PHE A 53 32.58 -48.28 -29.82
CA PHE A 53 31.59 -47.22 -30.00
C PHE A 53 32.13 -46.08 -30.89
N LYS A 54 33.37 -45.63 -30.65
CA LYS A 54 34.10 -44.67 -31.49
C LYS A 54 34.24 -45.17 -32.93
N SER A 55 34.65 -46.43 -33.12
CA SER A 55 34.79 -47.05 -34.45
C SER A 55 33.44 -47.13 -35.19
N LEU A 56 32.34 -47.38 -34.48
CA LEU A 56 30.99 -47.40 -35.06
C LEU A 56 30.46 -46.01 -35.40
N LEU A 57 30.75 -44.99 -34.60
CA LEU A 57 30.39 -43.59 -34.91
C LEU A 57 31.13 -43.10 -36.16
N LEU A 58 32.45 -43.26 -36.20
CA LEU A 58 33.29 -42.92 -37.36
C LEU A 58 32.84 -43.66 -38.64
N LYS A 59 32.52 -44.96 -38.54
CA LYS A 59 32.04 -45.76 -39.69
C LYS A 59 30.67 -45.29 -40.21
N ASN A 60 29.86 -44.63 -39.38
CA ASN A 60 28.57 -44.04 -39.78
C ASN A 60 28.67 -42.54 -40.10
N GLY A 61 29.89 -41.98 -40.22
CA GLY A 61 30.12 -40.58 -40.60
C GLY A 61 30.04 -39.56 -39.46
N ALA A 62 29.97 -40.00 -38.20
CA ALA A 62 29.94 -39.13 -37.02
C ALA A 62 31.36 -38.93 -36.45
N ASP A 63 32.02 -37.84 -36.85
CA ASP A 63 33.36 -37.46 -36.37
C ASP A 63 33.25 -36.61 -35.10
N PHE A 64 33.00 -37.27 -33.97
CA PHE A 64 32.81 -36.64 -32.66
C PHE A 64 34.12 -36.63 -31.85
N THR A 65 34.30 -35.62 -30.98
CA THR A 65 35.48 -35.54 -30.11
C THR A 65 35.48 -36.65 -29.06
N ASP A 66 36.67 -37.17 -28.72
CA ASP A 66 36.82 -38.28 -27.76
C ASP A 66 36.23 -37.98 -26.39
N SER A 67 36.24 -36.71 -25.96
CA SER A 67 35.56 -36.26 -24.74
C SER A 67 34.03 -36.38 -24.85
N LEU A 68 33.44 -36.03 -25.99
CA LEU A 68 32.00 -36.15 -26.22
C LEU A 68 31.59 -37.63 -26.31
N ILE A 69 32.35 -38.46 -27.04
CA ILE A 69 32.11 -39.91 -27.13
C ILE A 69 32.15 -40.55 -25.74
N SER A 70 33.11 -40.16 -24.89
CA SER A 70 33.25 -40.68 -23.52
C SER A 70 32.08 -40.24 -22.62
N ASN A 71 31.69 -38.96 -22.67
CA ASN A 71 30.56 -38.44 -21.91
C ASN A 71 29.22 -39.08 -22.32
N LEU A 72 28.96 -39.21 -23.63
CA LEU A 72 27.77 -39.86 -24.15
C LEU A 72 27.70 -41.33 -23.72
N LEU A 73 28.79 -42.09 -23.87
CA LEU A 73 28.85 -43.48 -23.43
C LEU A 73 28.61 -43.62 -21.92
N ARG A 74 29.20 -42.72 -21.11
CA ARG A 74 29.01 -42.68 -19.65
C ARG A 74 27.56 -42.35 -19.26
N LEU A 75 26.91 -41.40 -19.91
CA LEU A 75 25.49 -41.06 -19.69
C LEU A 75 24.56 -42.22 -20.03
N ILE A 76 24.80 -42.88 -21.17
CA ILE A 76 24.02 -44.03 -21.63
C ILE A 76 24.21 -45.24 -20.69
N GLN A 77 25.42 -45.47 -20.17
CA GLN A 77 25.68 -46.54 -19.20
C GLN A 77 25.08 -46.26 -17.81
N THR A 78 25.09 -45.01 -17.34
CA THR A 78 24.67 -44.65 -15.97
C THR A 78 23.17 -44.49 -15.77
N MET A 79 22.42 -44.07 -16.80
CA MET A 79 20.98 -43.80 -16.70
C MET A 79 20.10 -44.89 -17.32
N ARG A 80 20.68 -46.03 -17.72
CA ARG A 80 19.92 -47.13 -18.34
C ARG A 80 19.32 -48.08 -17.29
N PRO A 81 17.99 -48.34 -17.31
CA PRO A 81 17.39 -49.36 -16.45
C PRO A 81 17.88 -50.78 -16.83
N SER A 82 18.21 -51.58 -15.82
CA SER A 82 18.76 -52.94 -16.04
C SER A 82 17.71 -53.89 -16.65
N LYS A 83 18.13 -54.69 -17.64
CA LYS A 83 17.30 -55.78 -18.18
C LYS A 83 17.23 -56.92 -17.17
N ALA A 84 16.06 -57.12 -16.54
CA ALA A 84 15.83 -58.20 -15.59
C ALA A 84 15.98 -59.58 -16.26
N SER A 85 16.76 -60.46 -15.64
CA SER A 85 16.98 -61.83 -16.12
C SER A 85 15.74 -62.71 -15.93
N THR A 86 15.32 -63.42 -16.97
CA THR A 86 14.17 -64.32 -16.95
C THR A 86 14.47 -65.63 -16.20
N SER A 87 13.93 -65.76 -14.98
CA SER A 87 13.91 -67.00 -14.20
C SER A 87 12.50 -67.33 -13.69
N LYS A 88 12.21 -68.62 -13.45
CA LYS A 88 10.85 -69.18 -13.45
C LYS A 88 10.01 -68.91 -12.19
N VAL A 89 8.70 -68.95 -12.40
CA VAL A 89 7.60 -68.86 -11.42
C VAL A 89 7.72 -69.87 -10.26
N SER A 90 7.43 -69.42 -9.04
CA SER A 90 6.81 -70.21 -7.98
C SER A 90 6.00 -69.29 -7.04
N GLU A 91 4.99 -69.82 -6.35
CA GLU A 91 3.96 -69.05 -5.63
C GLU A 91 4.34 -68.61 -4.20
N PRO A 92 3.61 -67.65 -3.60
CA PRO A 92 4.13 -66.85 -2.47
C PRO A 92 3.92 -67.49 -1.08
N VAL A 93 4.86 -67.21 -0.17
CA VAL A 93 4.68 -67.40 1.27
C VAL A 93 5.01 -66.09 2.00
N VAL A 94 4.05 -65.57 2.76
CA VAL A 94 4.23 -64.33 3.54
C VAL A 94 5.15 -64.58 4.73
N LYS A 95 6.22 -63.79 4.85
CA LYS A 95 6.92 -63.55 6.12
C LYS A 95 6.91 -62.05 6.41
N GLN A 96 6.65 -61.70 7.67
CA GLN A 96 6.62 -60.30 8.12
C GLN A 96 8.04 -59.71 8.08
N LYS A 97 8.26 -58.65 7.27
CA LYS A 97 9.46 -57.80 7.38
C LYS A 97 9.49 -57.15 8.77
N SER A 98 10.64 -57.11 9.41
CA SER A 98 10.79 -56.42 10.70
C SER A 98 10.78 -54.90 10.51
N GLU A 99 10.52 -54.13 11.57
CA GLU A 99 10.57 -52.66 11.49
C GLU A 99 11.96 -52.13 11.14
N LYS A 100 13.02 -52.84 11.54
CA LYS A 100 14.41 -52.47 11.18
C LYS A 100 14.65 -52.55 9.67
N ASP A 101 13.97 -53.45 8.95
CA ASP A 101 14.10 -53.56 7.50
C ASP A 101 13.39 -52.39 6.80
N LYS A 102 12.22 -51.96 7.29
CA LYS A 102 11.51 -50.77 6.80
C LYS A 102 12.30 -49.48 7.05
N LEU A 103 12.90 -49.35 8.24
CA LEU A 103 13.77 -48.21 8.58
C LEU A 103 15.04 -48.15 7.71
N LYS A 104 15.61 -49.31 7.35
CA LYS A 104 16.71 -49.40 6.38
C LYS A 104 16.33 -48.94 4.97
N GLU A 105 15.10 -49.26 4.53
CA GLU A 105 14.59 -48.82 3.22
C GLU A 105 14.30 -47.31 3.20
N MET A 106 13.90 -46.71 4.32
CA MET A 106 13.63 -45.26 4.41
C MET A 106 14.88 -44.39 4.63
N PHE A 107 15.88 -44.86 5.39
CA PHE A 107 17.06 -44.05 5.76
C PHE A 107 18.40 -44.78 5.50
N PRO A 108 18.73 -45.12 4.24
CA PRO A 108 19.91 -45.93 3.91
C PRO A 108 21.25 -45.29 4.30
N GLY A 109 21.33 -43.96 4.36
CA GLY A 109 22.55 -43.23 4.75
C GLY A 109 22.96 -43.43 6.22
N LEU A 110 21.99 -43.60 7.12
CA LEU A 110 22.21 -43.77 8.58
C LEU A 110 22.52 -45.22 8.98
N CYS A 111 22.54 -46.15 8.02
CA CYS A 111 22.73 -47.59 8.27
C CYS A 111 24.07 -48.14 7.75
N ARG A 112 25.04 -47.28 7.42
CA ARG A 112 26.43 -47.71 7.18
C ARG A 112 27.15 -47.88 8.53
N PRO A 113 27.86 -49.00 8.78
CA PRO A 113 28.74 -49.12 9.93
C PRO A 113 30.04 -48.33 9.70
N ASP A 114 30.55 -47.69 10.75
CA ASP A 114 31.87 -47.05 10.71
C ASP A 114 32.97 -48.11 10.55
N ASN A 115 33.91 -47.87 9.64
CA ASN A 115 34.98 -48.82 9.30
C ASN A 115 36.33 -48.34 9.89
N PRO A 116 36.89 -49.00 10.91
CA PRO A 116 38.02 -48.47 11.69
C PRO A 116 39.39 -48.81 11.07
N ALA A 117 39.65 -48.39 9.84
CA ALA A 117 40.98 -48.43 9.23
C ALA A 117 41.13 -47.40 8.09
N PRO A 118 42.13 -46.50 8.12
CA PRO A 118 42.51 -45.70 6.96
C PRO A 118 43.34 -46.52 5.97
N VAL A 119 43.05 -46.37 4.68
CA VAL A 119 43.93 -46.84 3.59
C VAL A 119 44.91 -45.71 3.24
N PRO A 120 46.21 -45.98 3.01
CA PRO A 120 47.14 -44.94 2.57
C PRO A 120 46.75 -44.37 1.21
N LEU A 121 46.86 -43.05 1.06
CA LEU A 121 46.86 -42.37 -0.24
C LEU A 121 48.30 -42.29 -0.77
N GLU A 122 48.45 -42.20 -2.09
CA GLU A 122 49.76 -42.19 -2.75
C GLU A 122 50.35 -40.78 -2.82
N ASP A 123 51.68 -40.67 -2.75
CA ASP A 123 52.41 -39.40 -2.52
C ASP A 123 52.22 -38.32 -3.59
N ASP A 124 51.58 -38.59 -4.73
CA ASP A 124 51.33 -37.60 -5.78
C ASP A 124 49.99 -36.84 -5.59
N ASP A 125 48.97 -37.45 -4.98
CA ASP A 125 47.72 -36.74 -4.63
C ASP A 125 47.99 -35.61 -3.63
N VAL A 126 48.92 -35.83 -2.68
CA VAL A 126 49.35 -34.84 -1.69
C VAL A 126 49.98 -33.61 -2.35
N LYS A 127 50.78 -33.80 -3.42
CA LYS A 127 51.43 -32.71 -4.15
C LYS A 127 50.43 -31.84 -4.92
N VAL A 128 49.38 -32.45 -5.46
CA VAL A 128 48.29 -31.72 -6.14
C VAL A 128 47.47 -30.93 -5.12
N ALA A 129 47.21 -31.48 -3.94
CA ALA A 129 46.53 -30.79 -2.85
C ALA A 129 47.35 -29.58 -2.33
N ASP A 130 48.64 -29.74 -2.06
CA ASP A 130 49.52 -28.66 -1.59
C ASP A 130 49.66 -27.53 -2.63
N ALA A 131 49.69 -27.85 -3.92
CA ALA A 131 49.71 -26.85 -4.99
C ALA A 131 48.43 -26.00 -4.99
N ALA A 132 47.25 -26.63 -4.90
CA ALA A 132 45.96 -25.94 -4.87
C ALA A 132 45.76 -25.12 -3.59
N MET A 133 46.18 -25.65 -2.43
CA MET A 133 46.15 -24.92 -1.15
C MET A 133 47.00 -23.64 -1.20
N LYS A 134 48.15 -23.69 -1.87
CA LYS A 134 49.08 -22.56 -1.98
C LYS A 134 48.58 -21.43 -2.88
N GLU A 135 47.77 -21.72 -3.91
CA GLU A 135 47.06 -20.69 -4.66
C GLU A 135 45.91 -20.07 -3.85
N LEU A 136 45.24 -20.87 -2.99
CA LEU A 136 44.17 -20.39 -2.10
C LEU A 136 44.68 -19.47 -0.97
N GLU A 137 45.83 -19.78 -0.35
CA GLU A 137 46.42 -18.92 0.69
C GLU A 137 46.75 -17.49 0.20
N MET A 138 47.01 -17.31 -1.10
CA MET A 138 47.29 -15.98 -1.67
C MET A 138 46.06 -15.05 -1.73
N PHE A 139 44.85 -15.54 -1.48
CA PHE A 139 43.61 -14.79 -1.65
C PHE A 139 42.87 -14.41 -0.35
N MET A 140 43.42 -14.68 0.84
CA MET A 140 42.77 -14.34 2.12
C MET A 140 43.59 -13.39 3.02
N PRO A 141 43.07 -12.20 3.39
CA PRO A 141 43.67 -11.35 4.41
C PRO A 141 43.42 -11.90 5.83
N SER A 142 44.44 -11.87 6.69
CA SER A 142 44.46 -12.55 7.98
C SER A 142 43.79 -11.79 9.13
N VAL A 143 42.84 -12.42 9.82
CA VAL A 143 42.45 -12.07 11.19
C VAL A 143 42.19 -13.32 12.04
N SER A 144 43.25 -13.84 12.65
CA SER A 144 43.18 -14.42 14.00
C SER A 144 44.08 -13.55 14.88
N GLY A 145 43.83 -13.32 16.17
CA GLY A 145 42.93 -14.00 17.09
C GLY A 145 43.75 -14.29 18.34
N THR A 146 43.45 -13.63 19.45
CA THR A 146 44.32 -13.68 20.65
C THR A 146 43.60 -14.26 21.85
N ASN A 147 44.18 -15.33 22.41
CA ASN A 147 44.19 -15.51 23.86
C ASN A 147 45.35 -16.41 24.34
N SER A 148 45.67 -16.27 25.63
CA SER A 148 46.49 -17.17 26.47
C SER A 148 47.98 -17.46 26.12
N THR A 149 48.88 -16.85 26.93
CA THR A 149 50.04 -17.47 27.66
C THR A 149 51.21 -18.10 26.85
N SER A 150 52.52 -17.80 27.03
CA SER A 150 53.28 -17.57 28.29
C SER A 150 54.80 -17.32 28.08
N ARG A 151 55.39 -16.49 28.98
CA ARG A 151 56.74 -16.54 29.61
C ARG A 151 58.08 -16.70 28.81
N LEU A 152 59.06 -15.87 29.23
CA LEU A 152 60.54 -16.00 29.11
C LEU A 152 61.16 -15.75 27.71
N ASP A 153 62.34 -15.12 27.52
CA ASP A 153 63.24 -14.35 28.42
C ASP A 153 64.12 -13.33 27.63
N ASN A 154 64.76 -12.38 28.33
CA ASN A 154 65.98 -11.59 28.01
C ASN A 154 66.45 -11.43 26.54
N LYS A 155 66.74 -10.21 26.02
CA LYS A 155 67.87 -9.36 26.47
C LYS A 155 67.83 -7.88 25.99
N ARG A 156 68.62 -7.06 26.69
CA ARG A 156 68.92 -5.59 26.57
C ARG A 156 69.41 -5.17 25.16
N GLN A 157 69.38 -3.90 24.70
CA GLN A 157 69.71 -2.60 25.35
C GLN A 157 68.88 -1.41 24.81
N ARG A 158 68.46 -0.42 25.63
CA ARG A 158 68.99 0.98 25.79
C ARG A 158 69.21 1.78 24.46
N SER A 159 68.89 3.08 24.36
CA SER A 159 68.96 4.10 25.44
C SER A 159 68.05 5.35 25.33
N ARG A 160 67.60 5.84 26.51
CA ARG A 160 67.49 7.26 26.95
C ARG A 160 66.64 8.25 26.10
N SER A 161 65.44 8.70 26.52
CA SER A 161 65.07 9.60 27.66
C SER A 161 65.05 11.10 27.27
N ARG A 162 64.22 12.00 27.85
CA ARG A 162 63.77 12.07 29.27
C ARG A 162 62.66 13.13 29.50
N SER A 163 61.73 12.89 30.46
CA SER A 163 61.01 13.87 31.35
C SER A 163 60.17 15.02 30.73
N GLN A 164 59.10 15.58 31.34
CA GLN A 164 58.29 15.34 32.57
C GLN A 164 56.92 16.04 32.31
N ASP A 165 55.72 15.49 32.60
CA ASP A 165 55.08 15.06 33.87
C ASP A 165 54.24 16.17 34.57
N ARG A 166 53.07 15.77 35.12
CA ARG A 166 52.15 16.44 36.10
C ARG A 166 51.05 17.45 35.69
N ASP A 167 49.82 16.90 35.60
CA ASP A 167 48.72 17.00 36.62
C ASP A 167 47.99 18.34 36.97
N ARG A 168 46.67 18.22 37.24
CA ARG A 168 45.70 19.13 37.96
C ARG A 168 45.07 20.41 37.34
N LYS A 169 43.79 20.24 36.95
CA LYS A 169 42.54 20.81 37.56
C LYS A 169 42.42 22.32 37.95
N ARG A 170 41.30 22.90 37.44
CA ARG A 170 40.32 23.85 38.06
C ARG A 170 40.56 25.38 38.07
N ARG A 171 39.66 26.07 37.32
CA ARG A 171 38.80 27.23 37.66
C ARG A 171 39.38 28.49 38.37
N SER A 172 39.09 29.63 37.73
CA SER A 172 38.39 30.85 38.23
C SER A 172 39.13 32.19 38.34
N ARG A 173 38.52 33.19 37.67
CA ARG A 173 38.41 34.67 37.87
C ARG A 173 39.59 35.54 38.37
N SER A 174 39.61 36.73 37.76
CA SER A 174 40.38 37.99 37.91
C SER A 174 40.36 38.60 39.35
N PRO A 175 41.03 39.74 39.68
CA PRO A 175 41.39 40.90 38.82
C PRO A 175 42.75 41.62 39.13
N SER A 176 42.85 42.90 38.73
CA SER A 176 43.87 43.94 39.04
C SER A 176 45.19 43.92 38.22
N CYS A 177 45.96 45.02 38.11
CA CYS A 177 45.68 46.44 37.73
C CYS A 177 47.02 47.21 37.70
N ASP A 178 47.12 48.25 36.84
CA ASP A 178 48.05 49.42 36.83
C ASP A 178 48.75 49.65 35.46
N HIS A 179 49.40 50.79 35.19
CA HIS A 179 48.85 52.16 35.06
C HIS A 179 49.78 52.99 34.13
N GLU A 180 49.52 54.31 33.99
CA GLU A 180 50.23 55.34 33.16
C GLU A 180 49.76 55.42 31.70
N ARG A 181 49.67 56.57 31.00
CA ARG A 181 49.43 58.03 31.20
C ARG A 181 50.07 58.76 30.01
N ASP A 182 49.57 59.88 29.45
CA ASP A 182 48.32 60.68 29.58
C ASP A 182 48.21 61.59 28.30
N PHE A 183 47.23 62.51 28.23
CA PHE A 183 47.12 63.69 27.34
C PHE A 183 46.40 63.50 25.98
N LYS A 184 45.80 64.50 25.30
CA LYS A 184 45.26 65.89 25.54
C LYS A 184 44.51 66.26 24.22
N ARG A 185 43.30 66.86 24.11
CA ARG A 185 42.27 67.53 24.95
C ARG A 185 40.86 66.94 24.55
N GLY A 186 39.65 67.30 25.01
CA GLY A 186 39.08 68.42 25.81
C GLY A 186 38.55 69.59 24.93
N ARG A 187 37.34 70.16 25.03
CA ARG A 187 36.14 70.12 25.94
C ARG A 187 34.89 70.52 25.07
N LYS A 188 33.58 70.44 25.38
CA LYS A 188 32.67 70.40 26.58
C LYS A 188 31.78 69.11 26.55
N ARG A 189 30.78 68.75 27.40
CA ARG A 189 29.94 69.30 28.52
C ARG A 189 28.63 70.09 28.18
N VAL A 190 27.45 69.93 28.85
CA VAL A 190 26.89 68.87 29.74
C VAL A 190 25.40 69.08 30.18
N SER A 191 24.66 68.01 30.57
CA SER A 191 23.42 67.96 31.43
C SER A 191 22.07 68.52 30.89
N ARG A 192 20.87 68.26 31.47
CA ARG A 192 20.42 67.56 32.72
C ARG A 192 18.95 67.03 32.61
N TRP A 193 18.49 66.21 33.57
CA TRP A 193 17.10 65.66 33.67
C TRP A 193 16.01 66.68 34.08
N SER A 194 14.73 66.40 33.76
CA SER A 194 13.54 66.73 34.56
C SER A 194 12.30 65.91 34.15
N ASP A 195 11.37 65.70 35.09
CA ASP A 195 10.21 64.80 35.04
C ASP A 195 8.91 65.35 34.37
N ARG A 196 7.90 64.46 34.31
CA ARG A 196 6.41 64.64 34.36
C ARG A 196 5.56 64.52 33.08
N SER A 197 4.57 63.64 33.18
CA SER A 197 3.31 63.62 32.40
C SER A 197 2.32 64.70 32.92
N PRO A 198 1.24 65.05 32.18
CA PRO A 198 0.02 64.24 32.26
C PRO A 198 -0.81 64.14 30.95
N SER A 199 -1.87 63.31 31.01
CA SER A 199 -3.01 63.17 30.06
C SER A 199 -4.01 64.36 30.21
N PRO A 200 -5.27 64.38 29.67
CA PRO A 200 -6.01 63.37 28.87
C PRO A 200 -6.93 63.89 27.72
N SER A 201 -7.64 62.94 27.05
CA SER A 201 -8.96 63.11 26.40
C SER A 201 -9.03 63.91 25.07
N ARG A 202 -10.11 63.89 24.26
CA ARG A 202 -11.47 63.31 24.43
C ARG A 202 -12.16 62.98 23.08
N ASP A 203 -13.18 62.12 23.17
CA ASP A 203 -14.30 61.81 22.25
C ASP A 203 -14.55 62.57 20.91
N ARG A 204 -14.89 61.77 19.89
CA ARG A 204 -16.07 61.88 18.97
C ARG A 204 -16.12 62.79 17.72
N ASP A 205 -16.69 62.18 16.67
CA ASP A 205 -17.79 62.61 15.76
C ASP A 205 -17.72 63.98 15.03
N ILE A 206 -18.26 64.19 13.82
CA ILE A 206 -18.76 63.34 12.71
C ILE A 206 -18.72 64.19 11.41
N GLU A 207 -18.40 63.59 10.26
CA GLU A 207 -18.69 63.94 8.84
C GLU A 207 -18.65 65.40 8.26
N VAL A 208 -18.63 65.43 6.91
CA VAL A 208 -19.06 66.51 5.98
C VAL A 208 -18.02 67.55 5.49
N GLY A 209 -17.81 67.56 4.16
CA GLY A 209 -17.96 68.82 3.39
C GLY A 209 -16.72 69.57 2.90
N SER A 210 -16.22 69.18 1.72
CA SER A 210 -15.84 70.06 0.59
C SER A 210 -15.07 71.40 0.78
N ASP A 211 -14.01 71.51 -0.03
CA ASP A 211 -13.52 72.70 -0.75
C ASP A 211 -12.66 73.80 -0.08
N ARG A 212 -11.46 73.97 -0.67
CA ARG A 212 -10.60 75.19 -0.75
C ARG A 212 -9.94 75.71 0.54
N PHE A 213 -8.60 75.74 0.54
CA PHE A 213 -7.89 77.01 0.26
C PHE A 213 -6.41 76.81 -0.15
N LYS A 214 -5.86 77.87 -0.75
CA LYS A 214 -4.65 78.00 -1.57
C LYS A 214 -3.30 77.56 -0.97
N ASP A 215 -2.39 77.31 -1.92
CA ASP A 215 -0.93 77.20 -1.86
C ASP A 215 -0.16 77.88 -0.71
N LYS A 216 0.91 77.20 -0.29
CA LYS A 216 2.25 77.81 -0.25
C LYS A 216 3.30 76.87 -0.88
N HIS A 217 3.86 77.27 -2.01
CA HIS A 217 5.07 76.66 -2.57
C HIS A 217 6.27 76.81 -1.62
N VAL A 218 7.07 75.76 -1.51
CA VAL A 218 8.49 75.81 -1.13
C VAL A 218 9.22 74.83 -2.03
N ASP A 219 10.21 75.31 -2.77
CA ASP A 219 10.84 74.52 -3.84
C ASP A 219 11.65 73.34 -3.30
N ARG A 220 11.25 72.13 -3.68
CA ARG A 220 12.11 70.93 -3.61
C ARG A 220 12.87 70.80 -4.93
N PRO A 221 14.18 70.49 -4.91
CA PRO A 221 14.89 70.11 -6.13
C PRO A 221 14.28 68.81 -6.71
N PRO A 222 14.30 68.63 -8.04
CA PRO A 222 13.77 67.41 -8.67
C PRO A 222 14.58 66.17 -8.24
N PRO A 223 13.92 64.99 -8.10
CA PRO A 223 14.58 63.77 -7.65
C PRO A 223 15.63 63.28 -8.65
N GLU A 224 16.61 62.52 -8.15
CA GLU A 224 17.72 62.01 -8.95
C GLU A 224 17.42 60.64 -9.60
N GLU A 225 16.39 59.95 -9.10
CA GLU A 225 15.93 58.64 -9.56
C GLU A 225 14.42 58.64 -9.85
N PRO A 226 13.94 57.84 -10.82
CA PRO A 226 12.52 57.74 -11.15
C PRO A 226 11.75 56.92 -10.11
N ALA A 227 10.82 57.57 -9.38
CA ALA A 227 9.92 56.88 -8.46
C ALA A 227 8.92 55.98 -9.21
N VAL A 228 8.67 54.78 -8.66
CA VAL A 228 7.73 53.81 -9.24
C VAL A 228 6.28 54.27 -9.02
N GLY A 229 5.47 54.19 -10.07
CA GLY A 229 4.07 54.63 -10.07
C GLY A 229 3.86 56.11 -10.41
N ASP A 230 4.93 56.88 -10.62
CA ASP A 230 4.85 58.28 -11.07
C ASP A 230 4.85 58.39 -12.61
N ILE A 231 4.29 59.51 -13.09
CA ILE A 231 4.13 59.81 -14.52
C ILE A 231 5.15 60.87 -14.93
N PHE A 232 5.92 60.58 -15.98
CA PHE A 232 6.91 61.47 -16.56
C PHE A 232 6.61 61.75 -18.03
N ASN A 233 7.07 62.90 -18.51
CA ASN A 233 7.21 63.12 -19.95
C ASN A 233 8.45 62.37 -20.45
N GLY A 234 8.37 61.77 -21.63
CA GLY A 234 9.51 61.08 -22.22
C GLY A 234 9.56 61.18 -23.74
N LYS A 235 10.72 60.88 -24.31
CA LYS A 235 10.98 60.94 -25.75
C LYS A 235 11.45 59.59 -26.28
N VAL A 236 10.79 59.08 -27.32
CA VAL A 236 11.11 57.78 -27.94
C VAL A 236 12.51 57.84 -28.57
N THR A 237 13.49 57.10 -28.03
CA THR A 237 14.89 57.08 -28.53
C THR A 237 15.10 56.00 -29.59
N SER A 238 14.49 54.84 -29.41
CA SER A 238 14.60 53.71 -30.34
C SER A 238 13.32 52.86 -30.37
N ILE A 239 13.09 52.16 -31.48
CA ILE A 239 11.94 51.27 -31.69
C ILE A 239 12.49 49.90 -32.09
N LEU A 240 12.00 48.85 -31.42
CA LEU A 240 12.35 47.45 -31.64
C LEU A 240 11.07 46.64 -31.84
N GLN A 241 11.21 45.41 -32.35
CA GLN A 241 10.05 44.53 -32.61
C GLN A 241 9.26 44.16 -31.34
N PHE A 242 9.89 44.19 -30.16
CA PHE A 242 9.27 43.86 -28.87
C PHE A 242 8.96 45.08 -27.97
N GLY A 243 9.17 46.31 -28.45
CA GLY A 243 8.87 47.51 -27.66
C GLY A 243 9.59 48.77 -28.14
N CYS A 244 9.38 49.89 -27.47
CA CYS A 244 10.13 51.13 -27.71
C CYS A 244 10.91 51.56 -26.46
N PHE A 245 12.11 52.10 -26.68
CA PHE A 245 12.87 52.76 -25.64
C PHE A 245 12.47 54.23 -25.56
N VAL A 246 12.22 54.71 -24.35
CA VAL A 246 11.79 56.08 -24.07
C VAL A 246 12.72 56.68 -23.02
N GLN A 247 13.34 57.82 -23.34
CA GLN A 247 14.15 58.61 -22.43
C GLN A 247 13.27 59.51 -21.58
N LEU A 248 13.45 59.47 -20.26
CA LEU A 248 12.69 60.28 -19.29
C LEU A 248 13.21 61.74 -19.31
N GLU A 249 12.31 62.70 -19.45
CA GLU A 249 12.60 64.13 -19.32
C GLU A 249 12.17 64.64 -17.93
N GLY A 250 13.02 65.43 -17.26
CA GLY A 250 12.74 66.06 -15.96
C GLY A 250 13.58 65.58 -14.76
N LEU A 251 14.39 64.53 -14.92
CA LEU A 251 15.32 64.02 -13.90
C LEU A 251 16.73 64.63 -14.09
N ARG A 252 17.52 64.71 -13.01
CA ARG A 252 18.93 65.18 -13.07
C ARG A 252 19.83 64.30 -13.92
N LYS A 253 19.58 62.99 -13.95
CA LYS A 253 20.35 61.97 -14.67
C LYS A 253 19.55 61.48 -15.87
N ARG A 254 20.20 61.29 -17.02
CA ARG A 254 19.56 60.69 -18.20
C ARG A 254 19.27 59.21 -17.94
N TRP A 255 17.99 58.88 -17.88
CA TRP A 255 17.49 57.51 -17.77
C TRP A 255 16.64 57.18 -19.00
N GLU A 256 16.86 56.00 -19.57
CA GLU A 256 16.01 55.42 -20.62
C GLU A 256 15.31 54.19 -20.03
N GLY A 257 14.11 53.87 -20.52
CA GLY A 257 13.36 52.68 -20.12
C GLY A 257 12.61 52.06 -21.29
N LEU A 258 12.17 50.81 -21.12
CA LEU A 258 11.49 50.03 -22.16
C LEU A 258 9.98 50.01 -21.92
N VAL A 259 9.21 50.41 -22.93
CA VAL A 259 7.77 50.13 -23.04
C VAL A 259 7.61 48.87 -23.90
N HIS A 260 7.13 47.78 -23.31
CA HIS A 260 6.84 46.53 -24.03
C HIS A 260 5.58 46.66 -24.91
N VAL A 261 5.47 45.92 -26.02
CA VAL A 261 4.34 46.03 -26.98
C VAL A 261 2.97 45.98 -26.29
N SER A 262 2.83 45.14 -25.26
CA SER A 262 1.59 44.95 -24.47
C SER A 262 1.15 46.18 -23.65
N GLU A 263 2.05 47.14 -23.44
CA GLU A 263 1.88 48.34 -22.60
C GLU A 263 1.90 49.65 -23.44
N LEU A 264 1.90 49.55 -24.77
CA LEU A 264 1.81 50.70 -25.70
C LEU A 264 0.38 51.21 -25.94
N ARG A 265 -0.66 50.37 -25.84
CA ARG A 265 -2.05 50.72 -26.20
C ARG A 265 -3.07 50.04 -25.30
N LYS A 266 -4.20 50.72 -25.07
CA LYS A 266 -5.31 50.23 -24.23
C LYS A 266 -6.19 49.19 -24.92
N GLU A 267 -6.43 49.35 -26.22
CA GLU A 267 -7.35 48.53 -27.01
C GLU A 267 -6.73 48.09 -28.35
N GLY A 268 -6.99 46.83 -28.73
CA GLY A 268 -6.39 46.15 -29.88
C GLY A 268 -5.00 45.55 -29.59
N ARG A 269 -4.66 44.43 -30.24
CA ARG A 269 -3.28 43.91 -30.27
C ARG A 269 -2.47 44.72 -31.27
N VAL A 270 -1.36 45.30 -30.83
CA VAL A 270 -0.40 46.00 -31.70
C VAL A 270 0.48 44.95 -32.37
N ALA A 271 0.46 44.88 -33.71
CA ALA A 271 1.26 43.92 -34.48
C ALA A 271 2.68 44.42 -34.74
N ASN A 272 2.84 45.69 -35.14
CA ASN A 272 4.14 46.38 -35.24
C ASN A 272 4.16 47.62 -34.34
N VAL A 273 5.27 47.83 -33.63
CA VAL A 273 5.44 48.99 -32.73
C VAL A 273 5.51 50.32 -33.50
N ALA A 274 6.03 50.29 -34.73
CA ALA A 274 6.17 51.46 -35.60
C ALA A 274 4.83 52.08 -36.04
N ASP A 275 3.72 51.33 -35.98
CA ASP A 275 2.39 51.82 -36.33
C ASP A 275 1.78 52.72 -35.23
N VAL A 276 2.38 52.74 -34.03
CA VAL A 276 1.86 53.41 -32.83
C VAL A 276 2.78 54.55 -32.34
N VAL A 277 4.10 54.42 -32.53
CA VAL A 277 5.08 55.44 -32.12
C VAL A 277 6.14 55.69 -33.19
N GLN A 278 6.57 56.94 -33.30
CA GLN A 278 7.68 57.36 -34.17
C GLN A 278 8.92 57.75 -33.38
N LYS A 279 10.11 57.53 -33.95
CA LYS A 279 11.39 57.86 -33.31
C LYS A 279 11.50 59.37 -33.11
N GLY A 280 11.72 59.80 -31.87
CA GLY A 280 11.76 61.20 -31.46
C GLY A 280 10.43 61.80 -31.00
N GLN A 281 9.31 61.06 -31.08
CA GLN A 281 8.02 61.48 -30.55
C GLN A 281 8.08 61.65 -29.02
N ARG A 282 7.34 62.65 -28.50
CA ARG A 282 7.12 62.84 -27.06
C ARG A 282 5.83 62.13 -26.62
N VAL A 283 5.90 61.46 -25.48
CA VAL A 283 4.84 60.63 -24.88
C VAL A 283 4.81 60.81 -23.36
N LYS A 284 3.67 60.57 -22.73
CA LYS A 284 3.54 60.48 -21.26
C LYS A 284 3.61 59.01 -20.84
N ILE A 285 4.39 58.72 -19.81
CA ILE A 285 4.73 57.34 -19.41
C ILE A 285 4.74 57.18 -17.90
N LYS A 286 4.15 56.09 -17.41
CA LYS A 286 4.17 55.67 -16.00
C LYS A 286 5.30 54.69 -15.76
N VAL A 287 6.05 54.87 -14.67
CA VAL A 287 7.08 53.91 -14.25
C VAL A 287 6.40 52.71 -13.58
N LEU A 288 6.52 51.51 -14.15
CA LEU A 288 5.95 50.27 -13.58
C LEU A 288 6.92 49.54 -12.65
N SER A 289 8.23 49.66 -12.88
CA SER A 289 9.27 49.15 -12.00
C SER A 289 10.62 49.82 -12.28
N PHE A 290 11.43 49.98 -11.24
CA PHE A 290 12.80 50.47 -11.28
C PHE A 290 13.70 49.46 -10.57
N THR A 291 14.70 48.94 -11.29
CA THR A 291 15.62 47.90 -10.79
C THR A 291 17.06 48.24 -11.19
N GLY A 292 17.56 49.38 -10.70
CA GLY A 292 18.96 49.83 -10.77
C GLY A 292 19.47 50.23 -12.16
N SER A 293 19.44 49.28 -13.11
CA SER A 293 19.80 49.46 -14.52
C SER A 293 18.63 49.17 -15.48
N LYS A 294 17.52 48.61 -14.99
CA LYS A 294 16.33 48.27 -15.80
C LYS A 294 15.08 48.99 -15.31
N THR A 295 14.37 49.55 -16.27
CA THR A 295 13.28 50.54 -16.14
C THR A 295 12.14 50.07 -17.04
N SER A 296 11.05 49.56 -16.46
CA SER A 296 9.86 49.17 -17.21
C SER A 296 8.82 50.27 -17.16
N LEU A 297 8.29 50.63 -18.33
CA LEU A 297 7.43 51.79 -18.55
C LEU A 297 6.12 51.36 -19.22
N SER A 298 5.04 52.10 -18.96
CA SER A 298 3.76 51.94 -19.67
C SER A 298 3.25 53.27 -20.21
N MET A 299 2.76 53.24 -21.45
CA MET A 299 1.96 54.31 -22.06
C MET A 299 0.45 54.06 -21.89
N LYS A 300 0.05 52.81 -21.63
CA LYS A 300 -1.34 52.36 -21.55
C LYS A 300 -2.07 52.84 -20.29
N ASP A 301 -1.38 52.92 -19.15
CA ASP A 301 -1.95 53.35 -17.87
C ASP A 301 -2.08 54.91 -17.76
N VAL A 302 -1.72 55.68 -18.79
CA VAL A 302 -1.71 57.16 -18.78
C VAL A 302 -2.42 57.72 -20.01
N ASP A 303 -3.36 58.65 -19.81
CA ASP A 303 -3.89 59.41 -20.93
C ASP A 303 -2.83 60.37 -21.48
N GLN A 304 -2.57 60.30 -22.79
CA GLN A 304 -1.56 61.10 -23.45
C GLN A 304 -1.98 62.58 -23.54
N GLU A 305 -3.29 62.88 -23.67
CA GLU A 305 -3.78 64.25 -23.80
C GLU A 305 -3.86 64.96 -22.45
N THR A 306 -4.68 64.47 -21.51
CA THR A 306 -4.81 65.08 -20.17
C THR A 306 -3.57 64.85 -19.30
N GLY A 307 -2.99 63.66 -19.32
CA GLY A 307 -1.95 63.22 -18.38
C GLY A 307 -2.47 62.62 -17.08
N GLU A 308 -3.78 62.35 -16.98
CA GLU A 308 -4.35 61.66 -15.83
C GLU A 308 -3.96 60.18 -15.78
N ASP A 309 -3.81 59.66 -14.55
CA ASP A 309 -3.57 58.24 -14.29
C ASP A 309 -4.88 57.46 -14.49
N LEU A 310 -4.97 56.71 -15.58
CA LEU A 310 -6.16 55.93 -15.92
C LEU A 310 -6.33 54.68 -15.04
N ASN A 311 -5.34 54.36 -14.19
CA ASN A 311 -5.32 53.13 -13.41
C ASN A 311 -4.62 53.30 -12.03
N PRO A 312 -5.17 54.14 -11.13
CA PRO A 312 -4.51 54.50 -9.86
C PRO A 312 -4.40 53.34 -8.87
N ASN A 313 -5.27 52.33 -8.97
CA ASN A 313 -5.26 51.17 -8.07
C ASN A 313 -3.96 50.33 -8.16
N ARG A 314 -3.19 50.42 -9.26
CA ARG A 314 -1.90 49.69 -9.42
C ARG A 314 -0.87 50.10 -8.35
N ARG A 315 -0.94 51.33 -7.81
CA ARG A 315 -0.09 51.80 -6.68
C ARG A 315 -0.30 51.02 -5.37
N ARG A 316 -1.41 50.28 -5.19
CA ARG A 316 -1.70 49.56 -3.93
C ARG A 316 -1.18 48.12 -3.90
N ASN A 317 -0.69 47.60 -5.03
CA ASN A 317 -0.24 46.21 -5.19
C ASN A 317 1.29 46.03 -5.30
N GLN A 318 2.08 47.09 -5.10
CA GLN A 318 3.55 47.03 -5.06
C GLN A 318 4.06 47.48 -3.68
N GLY A 319 3.99 46.59 -2.70
CA GLY A 319 5.02 46.53 -1.67
C GLY A 319 6.30 45.88 -2.24
N PRO A 320 7.45 45.97 -1.55
CA PRO A 320 8.72 45.46 -2.06
C PRO A 320 8.86 43.93 -1.89
N ASP A 321 7.98 43.15 -2.52
CA ASP A 321 8.20 41.72 -2.78
C ASP A 321 7.49 41.27 -4.08
N GLY A 322 8.11 40.37 -4.84
CA GLY A 322 7.67 39.98 -6.18
C GLY A 322 6.71 38.80 -6.18
N GLY A 323 5.48 38.96 -6.69
CA GLY A 323 4.44 37.94 -6.50
C GLY A 323 3.24 37.92 -7.46
N GLU A 324 3.46 38.04 -8.77
CA GLU A 324 2.39 37.83 -9.78
C GLU A 324 1.98 36.34 -9.93
N GLU A 325 1.42 35.72 -8.89
CA GLU A 325 0.72 34.43 -9.01
C GLU A 325 -0.32 34.14 -7.89
N LYS A 326 -1.32 35.03 -7.72
CA LYS A 326 -2.40 34.89 -6.73
C LYS A 326 -3.80 35.29 -7.24
N ILE A 327 -4.29 34.67 -8.33
CA ILE A 327 -5.72 34.74 -8.73
C ILE A 327 -6.43 33.36 -8.70
N MET A 328 -5.69 32.26 -8.56
CA MET A 328 -6.28 30.93 -8.29
C MET A 328 -5.55 30.19 -7.14
N ARG A 329 -5.89 30.51 -5.89
CA ARG A 329 -5.41 29.78 -4.69
C ARG A 329 -6.53 29.55 -3.67
N ASN A 330 -6.42 28.44 -2.94
CA ASN A 330 -7.32 28.06 -1.85
C ASN A 330 -7.08 28.97 -0.63
N PRO A 331 -8.11 29.48 0.07
CA PRO A 331 -7.92 30.38 1.22
C PRO A 331 -7.20 29.74 2.41
N ASP A 332 -7.23 28.40 2.53
CA ASP A 332 -6.61 27.65 3.63
C ASP A 332 -5.07 27.49 3.51
N ARG A 333 -4.38 28.16 2.56
CA ARG A 333 -2.90 28.27 2.65
C ARG A 333 -2.59 29.35 3.71
N PRO A 334 -1.95 29.01 4.86
CA PRO A 334 -1.76 29.96 5.94
C PRO A 334 -0.95 31.17 5.47
N THR A 335 -1.61 32.33 5.42
CA THR A 335 -0.96 33.63 5.22
C THR A 335 -0.30 34.06 6.52
N ASP A 336 0.96 34.49 6.43
CA ASP A 336 1.66 35.07 7.58
C ASP A 336 1.02 36.41 7.94
N LEU A 337 0.55 36.51 9.17
CA LEU A 337 -0.13 37.67 9.73
C LEU A 337 0.69 38.18 10.92
N ASN A 338 1.17 39.42 10.81
CA ASN A 338 1.86 40.10 11.90
C ASN A 338 0.92 40.27 13.11
N LEU A 339 1.32 39.71 14.25
CA LEU A 339 0.73 39.91 15.57
C LEU A 339 1.87 40.12 16.56
N GLY A 340 1.89 41.27 17.23
CA GLY A 340 3.02 41.70 18.06
C GLY A 340 2.90 41.30 19.54
N HIS A 341 4.06 41.19 20.19
CA HIS A 341 4.28 41.24 21.64
C HIS A 341 3.41 40.35 22.55
N ALA A 342 3.91 39.14 22.81
CA ALA A 342 3.85 38.45 24.11
C ALA A 342 5.14 37.60 24.23
N PRO A 343 5.60 37.25 25.45
CA PRO A 343 7.04 37.26 25.77
C PRO A 343 7.83 36.06 25.23
N GLU A 344 9.12 36.33 25.01
CA GLU A 344 10.12 35.38 24.54
C GLU A 344 10.49 34.36 25.64
N LEU A 345 10.67 33.10 25.22
CA LEU A 345 11.54 32.14 25.88
C LEU A 345 12.63 31.78 24.87
N GLU A 346 13.88 31.83 25.32
CA GLU A 346 15.07 31.74 24.48
C GLU A 346 15.25 30.32 23.92
N ASP A 347 15.35 30.19 22.59
CA ASP A 347 15.99 29.06 21.91
C ASP A 347 16.52 29.55 20.54
N ASP A 348 17.72 29.12 20.14
CA ASP A 348 18.54 29.83 19.14
C ASP A 348 18.07 29.64 17.68
N THR A 349 17.74 30.74 16.99
CA THR A 349 17.77 30.79 15.51
C THR A 349 18.40 32.08 14.99
N LEU A 350 19.70 32.03 14.65
CA LEU A 350 20.35 33.03 13.80
C LEU A 350 19.80 32.94 12.38
N GLU A 351 19.38 34.07 11.80
CA GLU A 351 18.95 34.15 10.39
C GLU A 351 20.14 33.96 9.43
N ARG A 352 20.42 32.70 9.07
CA ARG A 352 21.44 32.37 8.07
C ARG A 352 20.96 32.81 6.68
N LYS A 353 21.53 33.90 6.14
CA LYS A 353 21.43 34.27 4.72
C LYS A 353 21.74 33.02 3.86
N ARG A 354 20.97 32.79 2.79
CA ARG A 354 21.27 31.70 1.85
C ARG A 354 22.52 32.02 1.05
N LEU A 355 23.57 31.22 1.22
CA LEU A 355 24.68 31.14 0.27
C LEU A 355 24.15 30.77 -1.12
N THR A 356 24.73 31.35 -2.16
CA THR A 356 24.47 30.98 -3.56
C THR A 356 24.95 29.55 -3.80
N LYS A 357 24.08 28.66 -4.30
CA LYS A 357 24.48 27.30 -4.67
C LYS A 357 25.36 27.32 -5.92
N ILE A 358 26.61 26.89 -5.73
CA ILE A 358 27.65 26.70 -6.74
C ILE A 358 27.53 25.28 -7.31
N SER A 359 27.91 25.07 -8.57
CA SER A 359 27.97 23.74 -9.19
C SER A 359 29.09 22.88 -8.58
N ASP A 360 28.94 21.55 -8.55
CA ASP A 360 29.99 20.65 -8.05
C ASP A 360 31.30 20.78 -8.84
N LEU A 361 31.21 21.09 -10.14
CA LEU A 361 32.36 21.33 -11.01
C LEU A 361 33.09 22.63 -10.64
N GLU A 362 32.33 23.70 -10.42
CA GLU A 362 32.86 25.01 -9.97
C GLU A 362 33.45 24.90 -8.55
N LYS A 363 32.79 24.16 -7.64
CA LYS A 363 33.31 23.86 -6.29
C LYS A 363 34.62 23.06 -6.37
N TRP A 364 34.79 22.19 -7.36
CA TRP A 364 36.07 21.49 -7.59
C TRP A 364 37.15 22.42 -8.16
N GLU A 365 36.84 23.23 -9.18
CA GLU A 365 37.79 24.18 -9.79
C GLU A 365 38.27 25.24 -8.79
N ILE A 366 37.36 25.80 -7.98
CA ILE A 366 37.67 26.74 -6.90
C ILE A 366 38.59 26.08 -5.86
N ASN A 367 38.32 24.83 -5.46
CA ASN A 367 39.21 24.09 -4.55
C ASN A 367 40.61 23.86 -5.15
N GLN A 368 40.73 23.61 -6.46
CA GLN A 368 42.04 23.54 -7.13
C GLN A 368 42.76 24.90 -7.16
N MET A 369 42.05 26.00 -7.43
CA MET A 369 42.64 27.34 -7.41
C MET A 369 43.06 27.79 -5.99
N ILE A 370 42.32 27.37 -4.95
CA ILE A 370 42.71 27.57 -3.55
C ILE A 370 43.95 26.72 -3.21
N ALA A 371 43.97 25.43 -3.59
CA ALA A 371 45.13 24.55 -3.36
C ALA A 371 46.41 25.04 -4.08
N ALA A 372 46.25 25.72 -5.22
CA ALA A 372 47.33 26.36 -5.96
C ALA A 372 47.71 27.77 -5.44
N ASN A 373 47.03 28.30 -4.41
CA ASN A 373 47.16 29.69 -3.94
C ASN A 373 46.95 30.76 -5.04
N VAL A 374 46.13 30.45 -6.05
CA VAL A 374 45.80 31.37 -7.16
C VAL A 374 44.67 32.32 -6.79
N LEU A 375 43.69 31.85 -6.00
CA LEU A 375 42.54 32.64 -5.57
C LEU A 375 42.86 33.45 -4.31
N SER A 376 42.52 34.74 -4.28
CA SER A 376 42.62 35.57 -3.08
C SER A 376 41.46 35.31 -2.12
N LYS A 377 41.63 35.66 -0.83
CA LYS A 377 40.61 35.42 0.21
C LYS A 377 39.32 36.24 0.01
N GLU A 378 39.41 37.32 -0.74
CA GLU A 378 38.29 38.21 -1.09
C GLU A 378 37.43 37.62 -2.23
N GLU A 379 37.99 36.68 -2.99
CA GLU A 379 37.33 35.95 -4.08
C GLU A 379 36.75 34.59 -3.61
N PHE A 380 36.83 34.27 -2.31
CA PHE A 380 36.26 33.05 -1.76
C PHE A 380 34.72 33.18 -1.72
N PRO A 381 33.94 32.18 -2.18
CA PRO A 381 32.48 32.31 -2.22
C PRO A 381 31.78 32.45 -0.87
N ASP A 382 32.47 32.11 0.22
CA ASP A 382 32.00 32.20 1.60
C ASP A 382 32.46 33.52 2.31
N PHE A 383 32.94 34.50 1.56
CA PHE A 383 33.42 35.80 2.05
C PHE A 383 32.32 36.88 2.00
N ASP A 384 32.02 37.52 3.14
CA ASP A 384 31.14 38.69 3.26
C ASP A 384 31.97 39.89 3.75
N GLU A 385 31.85 41.07 3.12
CA GLU A 385 32.63 42.27 3.48
C GLU A 385 32.46 42.70 4.94
N GLU A 386 31.31 42.37 5.57
CA GLU A 386 31.00 42.76 6.94
C GLU A 386 31.51 41.77 8.01
N THR A 387 31.80 40.51 7.65
CA THR A 387 32.21 39.46 8.62
C THR A 387 33.44 38.63 8.23
N GLY A 388 33.96 38.79 7.02
CA GLY A 388 35.06 38.00 6.46
C GLY A 388 34.59 36.63 5.96
N ILE A 389 35.46 35.62 6.05
CA ILE A 389 35.10 34.24 5.70
C ILE A 389 34.17 33.70 6.80
N LEU A 390 32.94 33.38 6.43
CA LEU A 390 31.97 32.78 7.34
C LEU A 390 32.50 31.44 7.89
N PRO A 391 32.35 31.16 9.20
CA PRO A 391 32.78 29.90 9.76
C PRO A 391 31.94 28.78 9.13
N LYS A 392 32.62 27.76 8.59
CA LYS A 392 31.95 26.55 8.11
C LYS A 392 31.07 25.98 9.22
N ILE A 393 29.77 25.94 8.93
CA ILE A 393 28.89 24.92 9.47
C ILE A 393 29.42 23.61 8.86
N ASP A 394 29.75 22.62 9.68
CA ASP A 394 30.46 21.44 9.20
C ASP A 394 29.75 20.78 8.01
N ASP A 395 30.49 20.45 6.95
CA ASP A 395 29.99 19.76 5.73
C ASP A 395 29.48 18.32 6.02
N GLU A 396 29.12 17.99 7.27
CA GLU A 396 28.42 16.77 7.68
C GLU A 396 26.94 16.74 7.24
N GLU A 397 26.36 17.88 6.82
CA GLU A 397 25.01 17.91 6.24
C GLU A 397 24.92 17.31 4.83
N ASP A 398 26.03 17.32 4.07
CA ASP A 398 26.12 16.74 2.71
C ASP A 398 26.88 15.38 2.67
N GLN A 399 27.17 14.76 3.82
CA GLN A 399 27.74 13.39 3.83
C GLN A 399 26.65 12.34 3.57
N ASP A 400 26.90 11.44 2.61
CA ASP A 400 26.08 10.26 2.30
C ASP A 400 25.94 9.33 3.53
N LEU A 401 24.92 9.60 4.36
CA LEU A 401 24.59 8.83 5.55
C LEU A 401 24.00 7.47 5.18
N GLU A 402 24.90 6.54 4.87
CA GLU A 402 24.60 5.13 4.64
C GLU A 402 24.18 4.45 5.95
N ILE A 403 23.06 3.73 5.91
CA ILE A 403 22.51 2.99 7.04
C ILE A 403 22.67 1.49 6.75
N GLU A 404 23.31 0.77 7.66
CA GLU A 404 23.34 -0.69 7.66
C GLU A 404 22.25 -1.26 8.61
N LEU A 405 21.74 -2.43 8.27
CA LEU A 405 20.87 -3.22 9.14
C LEU A 405 21.69 -3.92 10.23
N VAL A 406 21.12 -4.01 11.43
CA VAL A 406 21.68 -4.78 12.55
C VAL A 406 21.18 -6.24 12.43
N GLU A 407 22.11 -7.17 12.20
CA GLU A 407 21.82 -8.61 11.98
C GLU A 407 21.69 -9.43 13.29
N ASP A 408 21.60 -8.78 14.46
CA ASP A 408 21.60 -9.43 15.76
C ASP A 408 20.23 -10.05 16.14
N GLU A 409 20.15 -11.39 16.17
CA GLU A 409 18.94 -12.12 16.60
C GLU A 409 18.55 -11.78 18.07
N PRO A 410 17.26 -11.44 18.34
CA PRO A 410 16.79 -11.16 19.69
C PRO A 410 16.95 -12.38 20.61
N PRO A 411 17.29 -12.20 21.91
CA PRO A 411 17.72 -13.29 22.78
C PRO A 411 16.75 -14.48 22.84
N PHE A 412 15.44 -14.23 22.85
CA PHE A 412 14.39 -15.24 22.98
C PHE A 412 14.05 -16.01 21.68
N LEU A 413 14.59 -15.62 20.51
CA LEU A 413 14.37 -16.34 19.22
C LEU A 413 15.62 -17.10 18.73
N ARG A 414 16.74 -17.00 19.44
CA ARG A 414 18.05 -17.49 18.99
C ARG A 414 18.01 -18.95 18.54
N GLY A 415 18.34 -19.19 17.27
CA GLY A 415 18.36 -20.51 16.65
C GLY A 415 17.04 -20.96 15.99
N HIS A 416 15.88 -20.37 16.34
CA HIS A 416 14.62 -20.66 15.64
C HIS A 416 14.55 -19.96 14.28
N THR A 417 15.02 -18.71 14.20
CA THR A 417 14.94 -17.87 12.99
C THR A 417 15.62 -18.50 11.76
N LYS A 418 16.74 -19.20 11.98
CA LYS A 418 17.47 -19.91 10.91
C LYS A 418 16.73 -21.14 10.38
N GLN A 419 16.01 -21.86 11.24
CA GLN A 419 15.19 -23.00 10.80
C GLN A 419 13.93 -22.55 10.05
N SER A 420 13.37 -21.37 10.35
CA SER A 420 12.24 -20.82 9.59
C SER A 420 12.62 -20.36 8.17
N MET A 421 13.88 -19.97 7.92
CA MET A 421 14.31 -19.55 6.58
C MET A 421 14.25 -20.68 5.54
N ASP A 422 14.49 -21.93 5.93
CA ASP A 422 14.43 -23.09 5.04
C ASP A 422 13.01 -23.64 4.80
N MET A 423 12.02 -23.21 5.58
CA MET A 423 10.64 -23.68 5.43
C MET A 423 9.95 -23.08 4.20
N SER A 424 9.13 -23.87 3.50
CA SER A 424 8.34 -23.40 2.37
C SER A 424 7.07 -22.67 2.84
N PRO A 425 6.66 -21.55 2.20
CA PRO A 425 5.42 -20.86 2.54
C PRO A 425 4.19 -21.76 2.34
N VAL A 426 3.09 -21.41 3.03
CA VAL A 426 1.84 -22.21 3.04
C VAL A 426 1.30 -22.41 1.63
N LYS A 427 1.17 -23.68 1.22
CA LYS A 427 0.56 -24.06 -0.05
C LYS A 427 -0.96 -23.87 0.00
N ILE A 428 -1.41 -22.68 -0.40
CA ILE A 428 -2.84 -22.33 -0.52
C ILE A 428 -3.52 -23.09 -1.66
N VAL A 429 -2.75 -23.56 -2.64
CA VAL A 429 -3.21 -24.37 -3.77
C VAL A 429 -2.66 -25.79 -3.63
N LYS A 430 -3.53 -26.80 -3.80
CA LYS A 430 -3.21 -28.23 -3.68
C LYS A 430 -2.20 -28.69 -4.74
N ASN A 431 -2.49 -28.39 -6.01
CA ASN A 431 -1.64 -28.66 -7.16
C ASN A 431 -1.33 -27.32 -7.88
N PRO A 432 -0.13 -26.75 -7.76
CA PRO A 432 0.20 -25.47 -8.40
C PRO A 432 0.19 -25.58 -9.94
N ASP A 433 0.49 -26.75 -10.48
CA ASP A 433 0.52 -27.01 -11.93
C ASP A 433 -0.86 -27.42 -12.51
N GLY A 434 -1.91 -27.46 -11.69
CA GLY A 434 -3.27 -27.89 -12.06
C GLY A 434 -3.96 -26.97 -13.08
N SER A 435 -4.98 -27.48 -13.76
CA SER A 435 -5.70 -26.75 -14.82
C SER A 435 -6.37 -25.46 -14.32
N LEU A 436 -6.98 -25.49 -13.12
CA LEU A 436 -7.54 -24.30 -12.46
C LEU A 436 -6.44 -23.30 -12.08
N SER A 437 -5.27 -23.78 -11.67
CA SER A 437 -4.14 -22.94 -11.27
C SER A 437 -3.54 -22.20 -12.47
N GLN A 438 -3.42 -22.87 -13.62
CA GLN A 438 -2.99 -22.25 -14.87
C GLN A 438 -3.99 -21.19 -15.37
N ALA A 439 -5.30 -21.50 -15.34
CA ALA A 439 -6.35 -20.54 -15.67
C ALA A 439 -6.38 -19.31 -14.73
N ALA A 440 -6.08 -19.51 -13.44
CA ALA A 440 -5.93 -18.42 -12.47
C ALA A 440 -4.69 -17.53 -12.74
N MET A 441 -3.61 -18.10 -13.28
CA MET A 441 -2.41 -17.35 -13.69
C MET A 441 -2.60 -16.60 -15.02
N MET A 442 -3.37 -17.16 -15.96
CA MET A 442 -3.66 -16.53 -17.27
C MET A 442 -4.66 -15.35 -17.22
N GLN A 443 -4.97 -14.83 -16.02
CA GLN A 443 -5.94 -13.77 -15.68
C GLN A 443 -6.54 -13.00 -16.87
N SER A 444 -7.71 -13.47 -17.33
CA SER A 444 -8.60 -12.82 -18.30
C SER A 444 -7.87 -12.01 -19.37
N ALA A 445 -7.26 -12.75 -20.30
CA ALA A 445 -6.68 -12.19 -21.52
C ALA A 445 -7.66 -11.22 -22.19
N LEU A 446 -8.96 -11.52 -22.22
CA LEU A 446 -9.99 -10.66 -22.78
C LEU A 446 -10.15 -9.32 -22.02
N ALA A 447 -10.08 -9.31 -20.67
CA ALA A 447 -10.15 -8.07 -19.90
C ALA A 447 -8.85 -7.23 -19.97
N LYS A 448 -7.70 -7.86 -20.21
CA LYS A 448 -6.44 -7.18 -20.54
C LYS A 448 -6.47 -6.62 -21.96
N GLU A 449 -6.90 -7.42 -22.94
CA GLU A 449 -7.06 -7.02 -24.34
C GLU A 449 -8.08 -5.89 -24.48
N ARG A 450 -9.30 -6.01 -23.93
CA ARG A 450 -10.27 -4.89 -23.91
C ARG A 450 -9.74 -3.66 -23.17
N ARG A 451 -8.83 -3.79 -22.19
CA ARG A 451 -8.17 -2.65 -21.52
C ARG A 451 -7.17 -1.98 -22.45
N GLU A 452 -6.34 -2.77 -23.13
CA GLU A 452 -5.34 -2.31 -24.11
C GLU A 452 -6.03 -1.71 -25.34
N VAL A 453 -7.08 -2.33 -25.88
CA VAL A 453 -7.95 -1.81 -26.94
C VAL A 453 -8.67 -0.53 -26.49
N LYS A 454 -9.26 -0.46 -25.28
CA LYS A 454 -9.94 0.76 -24.76
C LYS A 454 -8.95 1.83 -24.26
N GLN A 455 -7.65 1.55 -24.28
CA GLN A 455 -6.58 2.51 -24.10
C GLN A 455 -6.05 2.98 -25.46
N ALA A 456 -5.82 2.07 -26.40
CA ALA A 456 -5.45 2.35 -27.78
C ALA A 456 -6.55 3.13 -28.52
N GLN A 457 -7.83 2.82 -28.30
CA GLN A 457 -8.97 3.60 -28.79
C GLN A 457 -8.94 5.02 -28.21
N ARG A 458 -8.66 5.22 -26.91
CA ARG A 458 -8.55 6.57 -26.35
C ARG A 458 -7.29 7.31 -26.80
N MET A 459 -6.19 6.61 -27.06
CA MET A 459 -4.99 7.21 -27.66
C MET A 459 -5.27 7.61 -29.12
N ALA A 460 -5.92 6.74 -29.89
CA ALA A 460 -6.41 7.05 -31.24
C ALA A 460 -7.46 8.17 -31.24
N GLU A 461 -8.37 8.25 -30.26
CA GLU A 461 -9.28 9.39 -30.10
C GLU A 461 -8.52 10.68 -29.77
N MET A 462 -7.49 10.62 -28.92
CA MET A 462 -6.63 11.77 -28.61
C MET A 462 -5.79 12.22 -29.82
N ASP A 463 -5.31 11.28 -30.64
CA ASP A 463 -4.52 11.54 -31.85
C ASP A 463 -5.42 11.97 -33.04
N CYS A 464 -6.67 11.50 -33.09
CA CYS A 464 -7.70 11.92 -34.04
C CYS A 464 -8.36 13.25 -33.68
N ILE A 465 -8.11 13.83 -32.49
CA ILE A 465 -8.39 15.24 -32.24
C ILE A 465 -7.34 16.06 -33.00
N PRO A 466 -7.70 16.80 -34.07
CA PRO A 466 -6.73 17.58 -34.81
C PRO A 466 -6.12 18.66 -33.91
N ILE A 467 -4.79 18.70 -33.87
CA ILE A 467 -3.95 19.54 -32.99
C ILE A 467 -4.26 21.06 -33.10
N GLY A 468 -5.02 21.47 -34.12
CA GLY A 468 -5.50 22.85 -34.31
C GLY A 468 -6.64 23.32 -33.39
N LEU A 469 -7.37 22.44 -32.68
CA LEU A 469 -8.62 22.85 -32.00
C LEU A 469 -8.42 23.92 -30.90
N ASN A 470 -7.27 23.93 -30.25
CA ASN A 470 -6.89 24.97 -29.27
C ASN A 470 -6.63 26.35 -29.89
N LYS A 471 -6.42 26.49 -31.21
CA LYS A 471 -6.31 27.80 -31.85
C LYS A 471 -7.66 28.50 -31.98
N HIS A 472 -8.74 27.77 -32.26
CA HIS A 472 -10.08 28.34 -32.43
C HIS A 472 -10.74 28.82 -31.11
N TRP A 473 -10.16 28.51 -29.96
CA TRP A 473 -10.58 29.07 -28.66
C TRP A 473 -9.96 30.44 -28.32
N VAL A 474 -9.03 30.94 -29.14
CA VAL A 474 -8.25 32.18 -28.87
C VAL A 474 -8.47 33.27 -29.94
N ASP A 475 -9.40 33.03 -30.88
CA ASP A 475 -9.77 33.95 -31.95
C ASP A 475 -11.18 34.54 -31.73
N PRO A 476 -11.35 35.87 -31.62
CA PRO A 476 -12.66 36.51 -31.50
C PRO A 476 -13.53 36.45 -32.77
N LEU A 477 -12.96 36.17 -33.95
CA LEU A 477 -13.62 36.29 -35.25
C LEU A 477 -13.43 35.03 -36.13
N PRO A 478 -14.00 33.86 -35.75
CA PRO A 478 -14.08 32.72 -36.65
C PRO A 478 -15.08 32.98 -37.79
N ASP A 479 -14.66 32.59 -39.00
CA ASP A 479 -15.44 32.64 -40.23
C ASP A 479 -16.78 31.89 -40.16
N PHE A 480 -17.68 32.25 -41.08
CA PHE A 480 -19.10 31.89 -41.01
C PHE A 480 -19.36 30.37 -41.01
N ASP A 481 -18.62 29.59 -41.82
CA ASP A 481 -18.74 28.13 -41.88
C ASP A 481 -18.34 27.43 -40.58
N GLY A 482 -17.29 27.93 -39.90
CA GLY A 482 -16.84 27.38 -38.62
C GLY A 482 -17.92 27.44 -37.54
N ARG A 483 -18.82 28.44 -37.64
CA ARG A 483 -19.97 28.57 -36.74
C ARG A 483 -21.04 27.53 -37.03
N GLN A 484 -21.24 27.10 -38.27
CA GLN A 484 -22.28 26.13 -38.61
C GLN A 484 -21.91 24.71 -38.13
N ILE A 485 -20.63 24.32 -38.26
CA ILE A 485 -20.11 23.08 -37.66
C ILE A 485 -20.23 23.14 -36.13
N ALA A 486 -19.78 24.23 -35.51
CA ALA A 486 -19.83 24.41 -34.05
C ALA A 486 -21.26 24.61 -33.49
N ALA A 487 -22.24 24.97 -34.32
CA ALA A 487 -23.65 25.08 -33.95
C ALA A 487 -24.38 23.73 -34.09
N ASN A 488 -24.11 22.97 -35.15
CA ASN A 488 -24.66 21.61 -35.30
C ASN A 488 -24.19 20.70 -34.16
N MET A 489 -22.94 20.87 -33.69
CA MET A 489 -22.41 20.19 -32.50
C MET A 489 -22.96 20.71 -31.16
N ARG A 490 -23.71 21.83 -31.16
CA ARG A 490 -24.30 22.48 -29.97
C ARG A 490 -25.83 22.37 -29.92
N GLY A 491 -26.47 22.01 -31.05
CA GLY A 491 -27.92 21.82 -31.17
C GLY A 491 -28.44 20.49 -30.63
N ILE A 492 -27.57 19.48 -30.50
CA ILE A 492 -27.87 18.23 -29.78
C ILE A 492 -27.58 18.48 -28.30
N GLY A 493 -28.63 18.62 -27.48
CA GLY A 493 -28.50 19.02 -26.09
C GLY A 493 -27.75 17.98 -25.25
N MET A 494 -26.58 18.35 -24.73
CA MET A 494 -25.82 17.55 -23.76
C MET A 494 -26.56 17.44 -22.41
N MET A 495 -27.46 16.48 -22.33
CA MET A 495 -27.87 15.87 -21.06
C MET A 495 -26.64 15.24 -20.38
N PRO A 496 -26.63 15.07 -19.04
CA PRO A 496 -25.43 14.63 -18.32
C PRO A 496 -25.11 13.13 -18.53
N ASP A 497 -24.39 12.81 -19.61
CA ASP A 497 -23.81 11.49 -19.89
C ASP A 497 -22.46 11.26 -19.18
N GLY A 498 -22.45 11.49 -17.87
CA GLY A 498 -21.33 11.17 -16.97
C GLY A 498 -21.45 9.81 -16.27
N VAL A 499 -22.19 8.87 -16.88
CA VAL A 499 -22.45 7.50 -16.40
C VAL A 499 -22.74 6.63 -17.64
N PRO A 500 -22.08 5.48 -17.86
CA PRO A 500 -22.37 4.57 -18.98
C PRO A 500 -23.84 4.17 -19.05
N GLU A 501 -24.39 3.96 -20.26
CA GLU A 501 -25.80 3.58 -20.47
C GLU A 501 -26.25 2.42 -19.56
N TRP A 502 -25.45 1.35 -19.48
CA TRP A 502 -25.76 0.18 -18.65
C TRP A 502 -25.85 0.52 -17.16
N LYS A 503 -25.00 1.44 -16.67
CA LYS A 503 -25.07 1.94 -15.30
C LYS A 503 -26.28 2.85 -15.10
N LYS A 504 -26.63 3.70 -16.08
CA LYS A 504 -27.88 4.49 -16.02
C LYS A 504 -29.11 3.59 -15.93
N HIS A 505 -29.16 2.52 -16.75
CA HIS A 505 -30.24 1.54 -16.75
C HIS A 505 -30.34 0.80 -15.41
N ALA A 506 -29.21 0.28 -14.92
CA ALA A 506 -29.13 -0.43 -13.64
C ALA A 506 -29.43 0.47 -12.42
N PHE A 507 -29.18 1.79 -12.51
CA PHE A 507 -29.22 2.70 -11.35
C PHE A 507 -30.43 3.66 -11.35
N GLY A 508 -31.07 3.94 -12.49
CA GLY A 508 -32.15 4.91 -12.64
C GLY A 508 -33.52 4.41 -12.14
N GLY A 509 -33.71 4.33 -10.83
CA GLY A 509 -34.97 3.91 -10.20
C GLY A 509 -35.38 4.80 -9.02
N ASN A 510 -36.66 4.75 -8.64
CA ASN A 510 -37.18 5.47 -7.47
C ASN A 510 -36.57 4.95 -6.16
N GLN A 511 -36.69 5.74 -5.08
CA GLN A 511 -36.14 5.38 -3.76
C GLN A 511 -36.64 4.01 -3.28
N ALA A 512 -35.70 3.11 -3.00
CA ALA A 512 -35.99 1.72 -2.64
C ALA A 512 -36.61 1.61 -1.23
N SER A 513 -37.71 0.87 -1.13
CA SER A 513 -38.26 0.39 0.14
C SER A 513 -37.59 -0.91 0.56
N TYR A 514 -37.24 -1.08 1.83
CA TYR A 514 -36.63 -2.31 2.34
C TYR A 514 -37.57 -3.53 2.24
N GLY A 515 -37.44 -4.28 1.15
CA GLY A 515 -38.06 -5.59 0.95
C GLY A 515 -39.58 -5.60 0.73
N LYS A 516 -40.12 -6.80 0.48
CA LYS A 516 -41.57 -7.02 0.44
C LYS A 516 -42.15 -6.88 1.84
N LYS A 517 -43.06 -5.91 2.05
CA LYS A 517 -43.98 -5.94 3.19
C LYS A 517 -44.84 -7.21 3.08
N THR A 518 -44.54 -8.21 3.89
CA THR A 518 -45.25 -9.49 3.91
C THR A 518 -46.65 -9.30 4.51
N ALA A 519 -47.66 -9.96 3.96
CA ALA A 519 -49.04 -9.87 4.47
C ALA A 519 -49.30 -10.77 5.70
N MET A 520 -48.40 -11.72 5.99
CA MET A 520 -48.46 -12.60 7.18
C MET A 520 -47.92 -11.86 8.41
N SER A 521 -48.49 -12.13 9.59
CA SER A 521 -47.99 -11.58 10.84
C SER A 521 -46.57 -12.05 11.17
N ILE A 522 -45.88 -11.31 12.03
CA ILE A 522 -44.54 -11.64 12.52
C ILE A 522 -44.53 -13.01 13.23
N LEU A 523 -45.61 -13.34 13.94
CA LEU A 523 -45.72 -14.59 14.69
C LEU A 523 -45.84 -15.79 13.75
N GLU A 524 -46.76 -15.75 12.77
CA GLU A 524 -46.88 -16.77 11.72
C GLU A 524 -45.57 -16.93 10.92
N GLN A 525 -44.85 -15.84 10.65
CA GLN A 525 -43.53 -15.89 10.02
C GLN A 525 -42.53 -16.68 10.87
N ARG A 526 -42.45 -16.42 12.20
CA ARG A 526 -41.57 -17.15 13.13
C ARG A 526 -41.95 -18.62 13.23
N GLU A 527 -43.23 -18.96 13.37
CA GLU A 527 -43.70 -20.34 13.43
C GLU A 527 -43.43 -21.12 12.13
N SER A 528 -43.43 -20.43 10.98
CA SER A 528 -43.12 -21.05 9.71
C SER A 528 -41.67 -21.54 9.59
N LEU A 529 -40.72 -21.08 10.42
CA LEU A 529 -39.30 -21.39 10.27
C LEU A 529 -38.97 -22.84 10.66
N PRO A 530 -38.04 -23.54 9.95
CA PRO A 530 -37.70 -24.93 10.25
C PRO A 530 -37.28 -25.18 11.72
N ILE A 531 -36.59 -24.21 12.32
CA ILE A 531 -36.13 -24.29 13.71
C ILE A 531 -37.27 -24.31 14.75
N TYR A 532 -38.45 -23.76 14.45
CA TYR A 532 -39.57 -23.72 15.40
C TYR A 532 -40.04 -25.14 15.79
N LYS A 533 -40.07 -26.06 14.81
CA LYS A 533 -40.39 -27.48 15.02
C LYS A 533 -39.44 -28.21 15.97
N LEU A 534 -38.26 -27.64 16.22
CA LEU A 534 -37.22 -28.19 17.08
C LEU A 534 -36.94 -27.33 18.31
N LYS A 535 -37.78 -26.31 18.60
CA LYS A 535 -37.58 -25.35 19.69
C LYS A 535 -37.37 -26.02 21.04
N GLU A 536 -38.24 -26.97 21.41
CA GLU A 536 -38.16 -27.68 22.70
C GLU A 536 -36.91 -28.54 22.80
N GLN A 537 -36.59 -29.30 21.74
CA GLN A 537 -35.40 -30.15 21.67
C GLN A 537 -34.10 -29.33 21.72
N LEU A 538 -34.08 -28.14 21.11
CA LEU A 538 -32.97 -27.20 21.21
C LEU A 538 -32.82 -26.66 22.64
N ILE A 539 -33.91 -26.28 23.30
CA ILE A 539 -33.87 -25.77 24.67
C ILE A 539 -33.38 -26.87 25.63
N GLN A 540 -33.80 -28.12 25.45
CA GLN A 540 -33.27 -29.29 26.18
C GLN A 540 -31.78 -29.52 25.88
N ALA A 541 -31.38 -29.56 24.61
CA ALA A 541 -29.98 -29.76 24.21
C ALA A 541 -29.05 -28.65 24.75
N VAL A 542 -29.52 -27.39 24.81
CA VAL A 542 -28.78 -26.28 25.45
C VAL A 542 -28.88 -26.34 26.99
N HIS A 543 -29.94 -26.90 27.57
CA HIS A 543 -30.03 -27.11 29.01
C HIS A 543 -28.98 -28.12 29.50
N ASP A 544 -28.89 -29.27 28.84
CA ASP A 544 -28.12 -30.41 29.34
C ASP A 544 -26.61 -30.34 28.99
N ASN A 545 -26.24 -29.55 27.97
CA ASN A 545 -24.86 -29.41 27.51
C ASN A 545 -24.28 -28.01 27.75
N GLN A 546 -23.01 -27.95 28.13
CA GLN A 546 -22.29 -26.67 28.27
C GLN A 546 -21.81 -26.11 26.92
N ILE A 547 -21.40 -26.98 26.00
CA ILE A 547 -21.07 -26.65 24.61
C ILE A 547 -22.03 -27.39 23.69
N LEU A 548 -22.63 -26.69 22.72
CA LEU A 548 -23.48 -27.29 21.69
C LEU A 548 -23.07 -26.80 20.30
N ILE A 549 -22.89 -27.73 19.36
CA ILE A 549 -22.60 -27.42 17.96
C ILE A 549 -23.91 -27.49 17.17
N VAL A 550 -24.37 -26.35 16.67
CA VAL A 550 -25.61 -26.26 15.88
C VAL A 550 -25.27 -26.22 14.40
N VAL A 551 -25.61 -27.27 13.68
CA VAL A 551 -25.50 -27.35 12.22
C VAL A 551 -26.87 -27.05 11.64
N GLY A 552 -26.97 -26.09 10.72
CA GLY A 552 -28.22 -25.82 10.03
C GLY A 552 -28.04 -24.88 8.85
N GLU A 553 -28.79 -25.14 7.78
CA GLU A 553 -28.65 -24.40 6.53
C GLU A 553 -28.98 -22.91 6.70
N THR A 554 -28.41 -22.05 5.85
CA THR A 554 -28.73 -20.62 5.84
C THR A 554 -30.22 -20.42 5.54
N GLY A 555 -30.91 -19.58 6.32
CA GLY A 555 -32.36 -19.38 6.20
C GLY A 555 -33.23 -20.30 7.08
N SER A 556 -32.64 -21.28 7.78
CA SER A 556 -33.38 -22.14 8.75
C SER A 556 -33.86 -21.42 10.02
N GLY A 557 -33.40 -20.19 10.26
CA GLY A 557 -33.77 -19.37 11.42
C GLY A 557 -32.74 -19.35 12.57
N LYS A 558 -31.57 -19.99 12.43
CA LYS A 558 -30.53 -20.11 13.48
C LYS A 558 -30.33 -18.81 14.29
N THR A 559 -29.72 -17.80 13.68
CA THR A 559 -29.21 -16.61 14.36
C THR A 559 -30.29 -15.61 14.76
N THR A 560 -31.47 -15.66 14.12
CA THR A 560 -32.63 -14.84 14.53
C THR A 560 -33.41 -15.47 15.67
N GLN A 561 -33.63 -16.79 15.66
CA GLN A 561 -34.53 -17.45 16.62
C GLN A 561 -33.83 -18.06 17.84
N ILE A 562 -32.59 -18.59 17.72
CA ILE A 562 -31.91 -19.25 18.86
C ILE A 562 -31.75 -18.28 20.05
N THR A 563 -31.32 -17.06 19.76
CA THR A 563 -31.18 -15.98 20.75
C THR A 563 -32.51 -15.61 21.41
N GLN A 564 -33.61 -15.51 20.63
CA GLN A 564 -34.95 -15.23 21.15
C GLN A 564 -35.46 -16.38 22.03
N TYR A 565 -35.38 -17.64 21.58
CA TYR A 565 -35.84 -18.79 22.36
C TYR A 565 -35.06 -18.99 23.66
N LEU A 566 -33.78 -18.62 23.70
CA LEU A 566 -32.97 -18.67 24.92
C LEU A 566 -33.25 -17.49 25.87
N ALA A 567 -33.67 -16.34 25.35
CA ALA A 567 -34.21 -15.25 26.15
C ALA A 567 -35.57 -15.60 26.75
N GLU A 568 -36.48 -16.17 25.94
CA GLU A 568 -37.77 -16.71 26.38
C GLU A 568 -37.61 -17.82 27.44
N ALA A 569 -36.54 -18.63 27.36
CA ALA A 569 -36.18 -19.65 28.34
C ALA A 569 -35.47 -19.13 29.61
N GLY A 570 -35.31 -17.81 29.78
CA GLY A 570 -34.85 -17.20 31.04
C GLY A 570 -33.33 -17.18 31.28
N TYR A 571 -32.48 -17.53 30.31
CA TYR A 571 -31.01 -17.43 30.43
C TYR A 571 -30.50 -15.98 30.64
N THR A 572 -31.39 -15.02 30.48
CA THR A 572 -31.20 -13.57 30.57
C THR A 572 -31.30 -13.03 31.99
N ALA A 573 -31.86 -13.78 32.93
CA ALA A 573 -32.06 -13.35 34.32
C ALA A 573 -30.76 -13.20 35.14
N ARG A 574 -29.60 -13.60 34.59
CA ARG A 574 -28.29 -13.55 35.26
C ARG A 574 -27.21 -12.77 34.49
N GLY A 575 -27.47 -12.38 33.24
CA GLY A 575 -26.46 -11.85 32.33
C GLY A 575 -26.96 -11.77 30.89
N LYS A 576 -26.17 -11.16 30.01
CA LYS A 576 -26.57 -10.89 28.62
C LYS A 576 -26.34 -12.12 27.73
N ILE A 577 -27.09 -12.21 26.62
CA ILE A 577 -26.85 -13.19 25.55
C ILE A 577 -26.04 -12.49 24.46
N GLY A 578 -24.82 -12.96 24.21
CA GLY A 578 -23.94 -12.44 23.16
C GLY A 578 -24.03 -13.28 21.90
N CYS A 579 -24.39 -12.70 20.75
CA CYS A 579 -24.37 -13.38 19.46
C CYS A 579 -23.34 -12.70 18.54
N THR A 580 -22.30 -13.43 18.15
CA THR A 580 -21.26 -12.89 17.26
C THR A 580 -21.52 -13.23 15.80
N GLN A 581 -21.30 -12.26 14.92
CA GLN A 581 -21.27 -12.39 13.48
C GLN A 581 -19.86 -12.06 12.93
N PRO A 582 -19.43 -12.63 11.80
CA PRO A 582 -18.21 -12.19 11.12
C PRO A 582 -18.39 -10.82 10.46
N ARG A 583 -19.59 -10.52 9.93
CA ARG A 583 -19.81 -9.34 9.08
C ARG A 583 -20.65 -8.25 9.76
N ARG A 584 -20.15 -7.01 9.74
CA ARG A 584 -20.84 -5.82 10.28
C ARG A 584 -22.29 -5.69 9.84
N VAL A 585 -22.53 -5.76 8.53
CA VAL A 585 -23.88 -5.56 7.96
C VAL A 585 -24.85 -6.65 8.42
N ALA A 586 -24.38 -7.88 8.60
CA ALA A 586 -25.19 -8.97 9.15
C ALA A 586 -25.51 -8.74 10.63
N ALA A 587 -24.55 -8.30 11.45
CA ALA A 587 -24.82 -7.94 12.85
C ALA A 587 -25.90 -6.84 12.96
N MET A 588 -25.82 -5.79 12.14
CA MET A 588 -26.80 -4.70 12.12
C MET A 588 -28.18 -5.15 11.62
N SER A 589 -28.24 -5.89 10.51
CA SER A 589 -29.51 -6.30 9.90
C SER A 589 -30.23 -7.35 10.73
N VAL A 590 -29.51 -8.30 11.33
CA VAL A 590 -30.05 -9.27 12.28
C VAL A 590 -30.54 -8.57 13.54
N ALA A 591 -29.74 -7.68 14.15
CA ALA A 591 -30.16 -6.97 15.36
C ALA A 591 -31.43 -6.15 15.11
N LYS A 592 -31.48 -5.42 13.99
CA LYS A 592 -32.69 -4.69 13.58
C LYS A 592 -33.88 -5.63 13.39
N ARG A 593 -33.74 -6.71 12.60
CA ARG A 593 -34.81 -7.67 12.33
C ARG A 593 -35.30 -8.35 13.62
N VAL A 594 -34.40 -8.66 14.56
CA VAL A 594 -34.77 -9.26 15.84
C VAL A 594 -35.40 -8.23 16.78
N SER A 595 -35.03 -6.95 16.74
CA SER A 595 -35.77 -5.90 17.45
C SER A 595 -37.20 -5.74 16.90
N GLU A 596 -37.38 -5.84 15.57
CA GLU A 596 -38.70 -5.87 14.91
C GLU A 596 -39.51 -7.13 15.26
N GLU A 597 -38.87 -8.30 15.38
CA GLU A 597 -39.53 -9.57 15.77
C GLU A 597 -39.87 -9.69 17.26
N TYR A 598 -39.11 -9.01 18.12
CA TYR A 598 -39.30 -8.99 19.58
C TYR A 598 -40.21 -7.84 20.05
N GLY A 599 -40.38 -6.80 19.21
CA GLY A 599 -41.27 -5.66 19.47
C GLY A 599 -40.64 -4.48 20.21
N CYS A 600 -39.31 -4.46 20.39
CA CYS A 600 -38.56 -3.42 21.10
C CYS A 600 -37.89 -2.41 20.14
N CYS A 601 -37.57 -1.20 20.60
CA CYS A 601 -36.72 -0.31 19.81
C CYS A 601 -35.25 -0.78 19.83
N LEU A 602 -34.59 -0.73 18.67
CA LEU A 602 -33.18 -1.10 18.53
C LEU A 602 -32.29 -0.23 19.45
N GLY A 603 -31.54 -0.88 20.35
CA GLY A 603 -30.74 -0.24 21.39
C GLY A 603 -31.32 -0.37 22.81
N GLN A 604 -32.59 -0.77 22.95
CA GLN A 604 -33.18 -1.21 24.23
C GLN A 604 -32.79 -2.69 24.47
N GLU A 605 -33.76 -3.58 24.69
CA GLU A 605 -33.57 -5.01 24.98
C GLU A 605 -32.74 -5.75 23.92
N VAL A 606 -32.91 -5.40 22.63
CA VAL A 606 -32.08 -5.89 21.53
C VAL A 606 -31.17 -4.76 21.05
N GLY A 607 -29.86 -4.98 21.09
CA GLY A 607 -28.86 -4.00 20.69
C GLY A 607 -27.71 -4.63 19.90
N TYR A 608 -26.81 -3.80 19.37
CA TYR A 608 -25.64 -4.28 18.66
C TYR A 608 -24.38 -3.43 18.84
N THR A 609 -23.22 -4.07 18.75
CA THR A 609 -21.90 -3.44 18.96
C THR A 609 -20.91 -3.89 17.88
N ILE A 610 -20.47 -2.95 17.04
CA ILE A 610 -19.49 -3.18 15.97
C ILE A 610 -18.39 -2.12 16.01
N ARG A 611 -17.30 -2.33 15.27
CA ARG A 611 -16.16 -1.38 15.25
C ARG A 611 -16.64 0.02 14.81
N PHE A 612 -16.43 1.04 15.64
CA PHE A 612 -16.86 2.43 15.45
C PHE A 612 -18.38 2.72 15.58
N GLU A 613 -19.21 1.77 16.00
CA GLU A 613 -20.68 1.97 16.09
C GLU A 613 -21.29 1.04 17.14
N ASP A 614 -21.83 1.61 18.22
CA ASP A 614 -22.42 0.88 19.34
C ASP A 614 -23.82 1.41 19.63
N CYS A 615 -24.80 0.52 19.56
CA CYS A 615 -26.22 0.76 19.79
C CYS A 615 -26.70 -0.24 20.85
N THR A 616 -26.20 -0.06 22.07
CA THR A 616 -26.56 -0.83 23.26
C THR A 616 -26.83 0.09 24.45
N SER A 617 -27.54 -0.43 25.44
CA SER A 617 -27.90 0.24 26.68
C SER A 617 -27.69 -0.70 27.88
N PRO A 618 -27.81 -0.20 29.13
CA PRO A 618 -27.86 -1.07 30.31
C PRO A 618 -28.95 -2.15 30.18
N GLU A 619 -30.10 -1.77 29.61
CA GLU A 619 -31.28 -2.61 29.37
C GLU A 619 -31.07 -3.68 28.28
N THR A 620 -30.01 -3.60 27.45
CA THR A 620 -29.79 -4.59 26.38
C THR A 620 -29.58 -6.00 26.92
N VAL A 621 -30.50 -6.90 26.61
CA VAL A 621 -30.51 -8.31 27.00
C VAL A 621 -29.83 -9.18 25.93
N ILE A 622 -30.18 -8.96 24.65
CA ILE A 622 -29.61 -9.65 23.50
C ILE A 622 -28.69 -8.69 22.75
N LYS A 623 -27.39 -9.02 22.70
CA LYS A 623 -26.35 -8.16 22.12
C LYS A 623 -25.70 -8.86 20.91
N TYR A 624 -25.99 -8.34 19.71
CA TYR A 624 -25.32 -8.78 18.48
C TYR A 624 -24.00 -8.02 18.29
N MET A 625 -22.92 -8.71 17.93
CA MET A 625 -21.63 -8.03 17.77
C MET A 625 -20.76 -8.68 16.70
N THR A 626 -19.72 -7.98 16.25
CA THR A 626 -18.67 -8.61 15.42
C THR A 626 -17.69 -9.39 16.28
N HIS A 627 -17.13 -10.52 15.80
CA HIS A 627 -16.15 -11.33 16.54
C HIS A 627 -15.02 -10.48 17.17
N GLY A 628 -14.42 -9.55 16.41
CA GLY A 628 -13.36 -8.65 16.90
C GLY A 628 -13.81 -7.55 17.88
N MET A 629 -15.10 -7.45 18.21
CA MET A 629 -15.58 -6.70 19.38
C MET A 629 -15.66 -7.62 20.60
N LEU A 630 -16.16 -8.86 20.47
CA LEU A 630 -16.14 -9.83 21.56
C LEU A 630 -14.70 -10.08 22.04
N GLN A 631 -13.74 -10.26 21.12
CA GLN A 631 -12.32 -10.42 21.47
C GLN A 631 -11.75 -9.21 22.26
N ARG A 632 -12.27 -7.99 22.02
CA ARG A 632 -11.87 -6.81 22.80
C ARG A 632 -12.54 -6.76 24.17
N GLU A 633 -13.75 -7.29 24.29
CA GLU A 633 -14.37 -7.48 25.60
C GLU A 633 -13.60 -8.54 26.42
N CYS A 634 -13.10 -9.61 25.78
CA CYS A 634 -12.18 -10.57 26.40
C CYS A 634 -10.81 -9.97 26.83
N LEU A 635 -10.38 -8.82 26.28
CA LEU A 635 -9.19 -8.08 26.75
C LEU A 635 -9.46 -7.33 28.07
N ILE A 636 -10.72 -6.98 28.35
CA ILE A 636 -11.14 -6.19 29.52
C ILE A 636 -11.68 -7.10 30.63
N ASP A 637 -12.40 -8.16 30.25
CA ASP A 637 -13.04 -9.15 31.12
C ASP A 637 -12.70 -10.58 30.61
N PRO A 638 -11.54 -11.16 30.97
CA PRO A 638 -11.10 -12.46 30.45
C PRO A 638 -11.98 -13.65 30.87
N ASP A 639 -12.75 -13.50 31.95
CA ASP A 639 -13.68 -14.52 32.47
C ASP A 639 -15.14 -14.29 32.00
N MET A 640 -15.36 -13.24 31.19
CA MET A 640 -16.61 -12.90 30.51
C MET A 640 -17.83 -12.82 31.44
N GLY A 641 -17.64 -12.22 32.62
CA GLY A 641 -18.64 -12.12 33.69
C GLY A 641 -20.00 -11.59 33.24
N GLN A 642 -20.03 -10.68 32.27
CA GLN A 642 -21.26 -10.04 31.76
C GLN A 642 -22.20 -10.98 30.97
N TYR A 643 -21.73 -12.14 30.52
CA TYR A 643 -22.47 -13.04 29.64
C TYR A 643 -22.82 -14.36 30.32
N THR A 644 -24.07 -14.82 30.16
CA THR A 644 -24.49 -16.17 30.54
C THR A 644 -24.22 -17.17 29.40
N LEU A 645 -24.45 -16.72 28.17
CA LEU A 645 -24.40 -17.55 26.97
C LEU A 645 -23.83 -16.77 25.79
N ILE A 646 -22.92 -17.41 25.05
CA ILE A 646 -22.34 -16.87 23.82
C ILE A 646 -22.67 -17.80 22.64
N MET A 647 -23.20 -17.22 21.58
CA MET A 647 -23.41 -17.86 20.28
C MET A 647 -22.35 -17.36 19.28
N LEU A 648 -21.43 -18.23 18.88
CA LEU A 648 -20.51 -18.00 17.77
C LEU A 648 -21.17 -18.49 16.46
N ASP A 649 -21.80 -17.59 15.72
CA ASP A 649 -22.48 -17.92 14.45
C ASP A 649 -21.57 -17.77 13.22
N GLU A 650 -21.95 -18.44 12.13
CA GLU A 650 -21.21 -18.55 10.87
C GLU A 650 -19.73 -18.98 11.08
N ALA A 651 -19.51 -19.86 12.06
CA ALA A 651 -18.21 -20.39 12.51
C ALA A 651 -17.32 -20.97 11.38
N HIS A 652 -17.91 -21.29 10.23
CA HIS A 652 -17.25 -21.81 9.05
C HIS A 652 -16.54 -20.74 8.18
N GLU A 653 -16.73 -19.44 8.43
CA GLU A 653 -15.92 -18.40 7.77
C GLU A 653 -14.46 -18.40 8.27
N ARG A 654 -14.16 -19.04 9.43
CA ARG A 654 -12.81 -19.27 9.99
C ARG A 654 -11.91 -18.03 9.95
N THR A 655 -12.46 -16.91 10.44
CA THR A 655 -11.74 -15.63 10.56
C THR A 655 -10.72 -15.68 11.69
N ILE A 656 -9.68 -14.84 11.65
CA ILE A 656 -8.63 -14.78 12.70
C ILE A 656 -9.28 -14.59 14.08
N HIS A 657 -10.25 -13.67 14.18
CA HIS A 657 -10.98 -13.39 15.41
C HIS A 657 -11.81 -14.59 15.89
N THR A 658 -12.39 -15.36 14.97
CA THR A 658 -13.18 -16.56 15.29
C THR A 658 -12.30 -17.66 15.90
N ASP A 659 -11.14 -17.93 15.29
CA ASP A 659 -10.21 -18.98 15.73
C ASP A 659 -9.53 -18.63 17.07
N VAL A 660 -9.21 -17.35 17.29
CA VAL A 660 -8.75 -16.86 18.59
C VAL A 660 -9.84 -17.00 19.65
N LEU A 661 -11.09 -16.63 19.34
CA LEU A 661 -12.22 -16.80 20.25
C LEU A 661 -12.49 -18.27 20.59
N PHE A 662 -12.27 -19.22 19.67
CA PHE A 662 -12.37 -20.65 20.00
C PHE A 662 -11.40 -21.05 21.11
N GLY A 663 -10.11 -20.73 20.99
CA GLY A 663 -9.09 -21.08 21.99
C GLY A 663 -9.24 -20.32 23.32
N LEU A 664 -9.77 -19.09 23.28
CA LEU A 664 -10.10 -18.32 24.49
C LEU A 664 -11.33 -18.90 25.19
N LEU A 665 -12.46 -19.04 24.50
CA LEU A 665 -13.70 -19.51 25.11
C LEU A 665 -13.59 -20.97 25.55
N LYS A 666 -12.83 -21.84 24.86
CA LYS A 666 -12.51 -23.20 25.33
C LYS A 666 -11.81 -23.20 26.70
N LYS A 667 -10.96 -22.20 26.97
CA LYS A 667 -10.31 -21.99 28.28
C LYS A 667 -11.28 -21.38 29.30
N THR A 668 -12.10 -20.38 28.92
CA THR A 668 -13.08 -19.75 29.83
C THR A 668 -14.19 -20.72 30.24
N VAL A 669 -14.76 -21.49 29.31
CA VAL A 669 -15.76 -22.55 29.55
C VAL A 669 -15.24 -23.61 30.53
N LYS A 670 -13.95 -23.98 30.43
CA LYS A 670 -13.30 -24.90 31.37
C LYS A 670 -13.07 -24.33 32.77
N LYS A 671 -12.93 -23.00 32.91
CA LYS A 671 -12.91 -22.31 34.21
C LYS A 671 -14.32 -22.13 34.80
N ARG A 672 -15.30 -21.84 33.95
CA ARG A 672 -16.61 -21.26 34.31
C ARG A 672 -17.75 -22.18 33.86
N PRO A 673 -18.18 -23.16 34.70
CA PRO A 673 -19.16 -24.18 34.32
C PRO A 673 -20.59 -23.66 34.11
N ASP A 674 -20.93 -22.47 34.63
CA ASP A 674 -22.23 -21.81 34.43
C ASP A 674 -22.35 -21.10 33.07
N MET A 675 -21.24 -20.86 32.38
CA MET A 675 -21.21 -20.24 31.06
C MET A 675 -21.47 -21.27 29.95
N LYS A 676 -22.38 -20.96 29.03
CA LYS A 676 -22.72 -21.82 27.89
C LYS A 676 -22.23 -21.28 26.55
N LEU A 677 -21.81 -22.18 25.66
CA LEU A 677 -21.25 -21.87 24.35
C LEU A 677 -22.02 -22.59 23.24
N ILE A 678 -22.59 -21.84 22.30
CA ILE A 678 -23.21 -22.38 21.08
C ILE A 678 -22.31 -22.04 19.89
N VAL A 679 -21.86 -23.05 19.16
CA VAL A 679 -21.09 -22.88 17.92
C VAL A 679 -21.98 -23.22 16.74
N SER A 680 -22.36 -22.22 15.96
CA SER A 680 -23.35 -22.33 14.89
C SER A 680 -22.69 -22.27 13.52
N SER A 681 -23.02 -23.26 12.67
CA SER A 681 -22.43 -23.44 11.34
C SER A 681 -23.49 -23.79 10.28
N ALA A 682 -23.16 -23.52 9.02
CA ALA A 682 -23.93 -23.91 7.85
C ALA A 682 -23.21 -25.01 7.02
N THR A 683 -22.09 -25.55 7.49
CA THR A 683 -21.27 -26.54 6.77
C THR A 683 -21.16 -27.87 7.52
N LEU A 684 -20.81 -28.92 6.77
CA LEU A 684 -20.71 -30.31 7.26
C LEU A 684 -19.44 -30.63 8.07
N ASP A 685 -18.52 -29.67 8.23
CA ASP A 685 -17.24 -29.88 8.93
C ASP A 685 -17.38 -29.94 10.47
N ALA A 686 -18.60 -30.18 10.96
CA ALA A 686 -19.00 -30.22 12.37
C ALA A 686 -18.23 -31.26 13.19
N VAL A 687 -17.67 -32.29 12.55
CA VAL A 687 -16.83 -33.30 13.21
C VAL A 687 -15.55 -32.69 13.76
N LYS A 688 -14.87 -31.78 13.03
CA LYS A 688 -13.69 -31.07 13.53
C LYS A 688 -14.04 -30.16 14.71
N PHE A 689 -15.15 -29.44 14.61
CA PHE A 689 -15.65 -28.62 15.71
C PHE A 689 -15.93 -29.46 16.96
N SER A 690 -16.55 -30.65 16.81
CA SER A 690 -16.84 -31.56 17.92
C SER A 690 -15.56 -32.08 18.56
N GLN A 691 -14.62 -32.63 17.77
CA GLN A 691 -13.32 -33.09 18.25
C GLN A 691 -12.54 -31.98 18.99
N TYR A 692 -12.54 -30.76 18.45
CA TYR A 692 -11.88 -29.62 19.07
C TYR A 692 -12.56 -29.19 20.40
N PHE A 693 -13.89 -29.26 20.50
CA PHE A 693 -14.66 -28.90 21.69
C PHE A 693 -15.00 -30.11 22.58
N PHE A 694 -14.03 -30.99 22.86
CA PHE A 694 -14.17 -32.12 23.79
C PHE A 694 -15.30 -33.11 23.42
N GLU A 695 -15.44 -33.43 22.12
CA GLU A 695 -16.50 -34.28 21.56
C GLU A 695 -17.92 -33.72 21.76
N ALA A 696 -18.06 -32.39 21.79
CA ALA A 696 -19.35 -31.71 21.97
C ALA A 696 -20.43 -32.18 20.98
N PRO A 697 -21.69 -32.33 21.43
CA PRO A 697 -22.76 -32.88 20.61
C PRO A 697 -23.16 -31.96 19.46
N ILE A 698 -23.55 -32.59 18.34
CA ILE A 698 -23.92 -31.93 17.08
C ILE A 698 -25.44 -31.97 16.91
N PHE A 699 -26.10 -30.82 17.08
CA PHE A 699 -27.52 -30.63 16.85
C PHE A 699 -27.77 -30.21 15.40
N THR A 700 -28.41 -31.07 14.61
CA THR A 700 -28.66 -30.80 13.18
C THR A 700 -30.09 -30.32 12.94
N ILE A 701 -30.24 -29.09 12.46
CA ILE A 701 -31.51 -28.51 12.02
C ILE A 701 -31.69 -28.84 10.52
N PRO A 702 -32.69 -29.65 10.12
CA PRO A 702 -32.99 -29.89 8.73
C PRO A 702 -33.46 -28.58 8.08
N GLY A 703 -32.88 -28.23 6.94
CA GLY A 703 -33.15 -26.98 6.26
C GLY A 703 -34.38 -27.03 5.35
N ARG A 704 -34.43 -26.03 4.47
CA ARG A 704 -35.50 -25.83 3.47
C ARG A 704 -34.94 -25.78 2.05
N THR A 705 -33.76 -26.34 1.83
CA THR A 705 -33.19 -26.42 0.48
C THR A 705 -34.04 -27.31 -0.42
N TYR A 706 -34.43 -26.76 -1.56
CA TYR A 706 -34.88 -27.53 -2.71
C TYR A 706 -33.66 -28.14 -3.41
N PRO A 707 -33.84 -29.28 -4.12
CA PRO A 707 -32.74 -29.89 -4.86
C PRO A 707 -32.18 -28.94 -5.92
N VAL A 708 -30.85 -28.95 -6.06
CA VAL A 708 -30.13 -28.18 -7.09
C VAL A 708 -29.42 -29.17 -8.00
N GLU A 709 -29.72 -29.11 -9.29
CA GLU A 709 -28.98 -29.85 -10.32
C GLU A 709 -27.60 -29.21 -10.52
N VAL A 710 -26.54 -30.01 -10.52
CA VAL A 710 -25.16 -29.51 -10.66
C VAL A 710 -24.56 -30.01 -11.97
N LEU A 711 -24.27 -29.06 -12.86
CA LEU A 711 -23.74 -29.28 -14.20
C LEU A 711 -22.26 -28.85 -14.20
N TYR A 712 -21.39 -29.65 -14.82
CA TYR A 712 -19.95 -29.40 -14.93
C TYR A 712 -19.54 -29.28 -16.41
N CYS A 713 -18.58 -28.41 -16.73
CA CYS A 713 -17.94 -28.44 -18.05
C CYS A 713 -17.18 -29.76 -18.28
N LYS A 714 -17.15 -30.22 -19.54
CA LYS A 714 -16.44 -31.44 -19.95
C LYS A 714 -14.92 -31.23 -19.98
N GLU A 715 -14.51 -30.04 -20.39
CA GLU A 715 -13.13 -29.60 -20.56
C GLU A 715 -12.92 -28.30 -19.74
N PRO A 716 -11.69 -27.97 -19.32
CA PRO A 716 -11.41 -26.75 -18.57
C PRO A 716 -11.39 -25.51 -19.48
N GLU A 717 -12.26 -24.55 -19.23
CA GLU A 717 -12.30 -23.28 -19.96
C GLU A 717 -11.11 -22.39 -19.59
N THR A 718 -10.45 -21.79 -20.59
CA THR A 718 -9.24 -20.96 -20.37
C THR A 718 -9.57 -19.51 -20.00
N ASP A 719 -10.58 -18.90 -20.63
CA ASP A 719 -11.16 -17.62 -20.16
C ASP A 719 -12.53 -17.85 -19.49
N TYR A 720 -12.49 -18.01 -18.18
CA TYR A 720 -13.67 -18.20 -17.34
C TYR A 720 -14.65 -17.00 -17.39
N LEU A 721 -14.19 -15.79 -17.79
CA LEU A 721 -15.03 -14.60 -17.84
C LEU A 721 -16.01 -14.68 -19.01
N ASP A 722 -15.53 -15.03 -20.20
CA ASP A 722 -16.43 -15.14 -21.36
C ASP A 722 -17.32 -16.37 -21.29
N ALA A 723 -16.79 -17.51 -20.82
CA ALA A 723 -17.59 -18.70 -20.55
C ALA A 723 -18.75 -18.41 -19.55
N SER A 724 -18.51 -17.56 -18.54
CA SER A 724 -19.56 -17.08 -17.62
C SER A 724 -20.62 -16.24 -18.35
N LEU A 725 -20.22 -15.37 -19.27
CA LEU A 725 -21.14 -14.51 -20.02
C LEU A 725 -21.95 -15.27 -21.07
N ILE A 726 -21.34 -16.25 -21.74
CA ILE A 726 -21.99 -17.13 -22.72
C ILE A 726 -23.04 -18.00 -22.01
N THR A 727 -22.69 -18.63 -20.88
CA THR A 727 -23.64 -19.46 -20.12
C THR A 727 -24.81 -18.65 -19.55
N VAL A 728 -24.59 -17.41 -19.08
CA VAL A 728 -25.68 -16.49 -18.69
C VAL A 728 -26.64 -16.23 -19.84
N MET A 729 -26.14 -15.97 -21.05
CA MET A 729 -27.01 -15.75 -22.22
C MET A 729 -27.76 -17.00 -22.64
N GLN A 730 -27.11 -18.17 -22.60
CA GLN A 730 -27.77 -19.45 -22.87
C GLN A 730 -28.90 -19.72 -21.87
N ILE A 731 -28.66 -19.51 -20.57
CA ILE A 731 -29.69 -19.62 -19.51
C ILE A 731 -30.83 -18.63 -19.76
N HIS A 732 -30.52 -17.38 -20.13
CA HIS A 732 -31.55 -16.37 -20.37
C HIS A 732 -32.50 -16.76 -21.52
N LEU A 733 -31.95 -17.30 -22.61
CA LEU A 733 -32.67 -17.66 -23.84
C LEU A 733 -33.36 -19.05 -23.79
N THR A 734 -32.84 -20.01 -23.04
CA THR A 734 -33.29 -21.43 -23.11
C THR A 734 -33.93 -21.98 -21.84
N GLU A 735 -33.65 -21.42 -20.66
CA GLU A 735 -34.14 -21.95 -19.38
C GLU A 735 -35.38 -21.18 -18.87
N PRO A 736 -36.29 -21.82 -18.10
CA PRO A 736 -37.49 -21.17 -17.55
C PRO A 736 -37.22 -19.89 -16.71
N PRO A 737 -38.25 -19.08 -16.43
CA PRO A 737 -38.11 -17.86 -15.62
C PRO A 737 -37.49 -18.09 -14.25
N GLY A 738 -36.55 -17.23 -13.87
CA GLY A 738 -35.83 -17.27 -12.60
C GLY A 738 -34.52 -16.50 -12.71
N ASP A 739 -34.10 -15.85 -11.61
CA ASP A 739 -32.94 -14.96 -11.61
C ASP A 739 -31.62 -15.74 -11.58
N VAL A 740 -30.57 -15.12 -12.14
CA VAL A 740 -29.23 -15.70 -12.27
C VAL A 740 -28.25 -15.01 -11.32
N LEU A 741 -27.48 -15.79 -10.57
CA LEU A 741 -26.35 -15.31 -9.77
C LEU A 741 -25.04 -15.79 -10.39
N VAL A 742 -24.18 -14.86 -10.76
CA VAL A 742 -22.85 -15.12 -11.35
C VAL A 742 -21.79 -14.75 -10.34
N PHE A 743 -20.84 -15.65 -10.07
CA PHE A 743 -19.69 -15.36 -9.21
C PHE A 743 -18.48 -14.90 -10.04
N LEU A 744 -17.97 -13.70 -9.81
CA LEU A 744 -16.72 -13.19 -10.40
C LEU A 744 -15.76 -12.68 -9.31
N THR A 745 -14.46 -12.55 -9.64
CA THR A 745 -13.42 -12.45 -8.60
C THR A 745 -13.18 -11.02 -8.08
N GLY A 746 -13.47 -9.98 -8.88
CA GLY A 746 -13.22 -8.58 -8.48
C GLY A 746 -13.99 -7.52 -9.28
N GLN A 747 -13.90 -6.27 -8.81
CA GLN A 747 -14.65 -5.13 -9.36
C GLN A 747 -14.39 -4.87 -10.85
N GLU A 748 -13.14 -4.99 -11.32
CA GLU A 748 -12.82 -4.72 -12.73
C GLU A 748 -13.47 -5.75 -13.67
N GLU A 749 -13.41 -7.05 -13.31
CA GLU A 749 -14.11 -8.11 -14.04
C GLU A 749 -15.63 -7.88 -14.05
N ILE A 750 -16.22 -7.48 -12.92
CA ILE A 750 -17.67 -7.25 -12.80
C ILE A 750 -18.13 -6.06 -13.65
N ASP A 751 -17.46 -4.91 -13.54
CA ASP A 751 -17.78 -3.72 -14.34
C ASP A 751 -17.62 -4.00 -15.85
N THR A 752 -16.62 -4.79 -16.26
CA THR A 752 -16.43 -5.21 -17.66
C THR A 752 -17.45 -6.27 -18.10
N ALA A 753 -17.79 -7.24 -17.25
CA ALA A 753 -18.82 -8.23 -17.52
C ALA A 753 -20.20 -7.60 -17.73
N CYS A 754 -20.58 -6.61 -16.90
CA CYS A 754 -21.81 -5.85 -17.10
C CYS A 754 -21.79 -5.05 -18.41
N GLU A 755 -20.65 -4.47 -18.80
CA GLU A 755 -20.50 -3.73 -20.06
C GLU A 755 -20.68 -4.67 -21.28
N ILE A 756 -20.00 -5.83 -21.29
CA ILE A 756 -20.12 -6.82 -22.38
C ILE A 756 -21.51 -7.47 -22.44
N LEU A 757 -22.11 -7.80 -21.30
CA LEU A 757 -23.46 -8.39 -21.26
C LEU A 757 -24.51 -7.40 -21.79
N TYR A 758 -24.37 -6.11 -21.48
CA TYR A 758 -25.23 -5.06 -22.02
C TYR A 758 -25.01 -4.81 -23.53
N GLU A 759 -23.75 -4.77 -24.00
CA GLU A 759 -23.43 -4.74 -25.43
C GLU A 759 -24.11 -5.90 -26.18
N ARG A 760 -23.98 -7.13 -25.66
CA ARG A 760 -24.59 -8.34 -26.24
C ARG A 760 -26.13 -8.28 -26.20
N MET A 761 -26.76 -7.86 -25.10
CA MET A 761 -28.22 -7.65 -25.05
C MET A 761 -28.69 -6.63 -26.08
N LYS A 762 -27.98 -5.50 -26.23
CA LYS A 762 -28.32 -4.45 -27.22
C LYS A 762 -28.23 -4.96 -28.66
N SER A 763 -27.40 -5.98 -28.92
CA SER A 763 -27.28 -6.66 -30.23
C SER A 763 -28.34 -7.73 -30.51
N LEU A 764 -28.99 -8.28 -29.49
CA LEU A 764 -29.99 -9.37 -29.60
C LEU A 764 -31.39 -8.87 -30.02
N GLY A 765 -31.65 -7.56 -29.94
CA GLY A 765 -32.89 -6.94 -30.41
C GLY A 765 -34.11 -7.14 -29.49
N PRO A 766 -35.28 -6.63 -29.90
CA PRO A 766 -36.47 -6.51 -29.04
C PRO A 766 -37.30 -7.80 -28.89
N GLU A 767 -36.92 -8.91 -29.54
CA GLU A 767 -37.63 -10.19 -29.39
C GLU A 767 -37.22 -10.94 -28.11
N VAL A 768 -36.11 -10.55 -27.47
CA VAL A 768 -35.59 -11.17 -26.25
C VAL A 768 -36.12 -10.43 -25.02
N PRO A 769 -36.59 -11.14 -23.96
CA PRO A 769 -37.02 -10.53 -22.70
C PRO A 769 -35.97 -9.62 -22.05
N GLU A 770 -36.41 -8.62 -21.28
CA GLU A 770 -35.49 -7.66 -20.66
C GLU A 770 -34.58 -8.31 -19.59
N LEU A 771 -33.28 -8.00 -19.65
CA LEU A 771 -32.26 -8.52 -18.74
C LEU A 771 -31.73 -7.41 -17.82
N ILE A 772 -32.12 -7.45 -16.55
CA ILE A 772 -31.75 -6.43 -15.55
C ILE A 772 -30.41 -6.81 -14.92
N ILE A 773 -29.34 -6.11 -15.29
CA ILE A 773 -27.97 -6.39 -14.89
C ILE A 773 -27.61 -5.60 -13.61
N LEU A 774 -27.29 -6.28 -12.51
CA LEU A 774 -26.92 -5.65 -11.22
C LEU A 774 -25.54 -6.14 -10.71
N PRO A 775 -24.52 -5.26 -10.61
CA PRO A 775 -23.21 -5.61 -10.04
C PRO A 775 -23.20 -5.59 -8.50
N VAL A 776 -22.44 -6.48 -7.85
CA VAL A 776 -22.33 -6.56 -6.37
C VAL A 776 -20.90 -6.78 -5.87
N TYR A 777 -20.29 -5.72 -5.31
CA TYR A 777 -18.95 -5.74 -4.71
C TYR A 777 -18.82 -4.79 -3.51
N SER A 778 -17.82 -5.01 -2.65
CA SER A 778 -17.74 -4.40 -1.30
C SER A 778 -17.61 -2.86 -1.29
N ALA A 779 -17.15 -2.28 -2.40
CA ALA A 779 -17.00 -0.83 -2.57
C ALA A 779 -18.27 -0.15 -3.15
N LEU A 780 -19.33 -0.90 -3.43
CA LEU A 780 -20.56 -0.38 -4.02
C LEU A 780 -21.37 0.44 -3.00
N PRO A 781 -22.00 1.58 -3.39
CA PRO A 781 -22.91 2.32 -2.51
C PRO A 781 -24.07 1.46 -1.99
N SER A 782 -24.45 1.67 -0.72
CA SER A 782 -25.45 0.84 -0.04
C SER A 782 -26.85 0.92 -0.67
N GLU A 783 -27.23 2.06 -1.24
CA GLU A 783 -28.48 2.22 -2.01
C GLU A 783 -28.51 1.25 -3.20
N MET A 784 -27.40 1.13 -3.93
CA MET A 784 -27.28 0.19 -5.05
C MET A 784 -27.24 -1.26 -4.58
N GLN A 785 -26.62 -1.53 -3.42
CA GLN A 785 -26.64 -2.86 -2.80
C GLN A 785 -28.05 -3.26 -2.34
N THR A 786 -28.93 -2.32 -1.98
CA THR A 786 -30.32 -2.62 -1.61
C THR A 786 -31.16 -3.06 -2.82
N ARG A 787 -30.91 -2.48 -4.02
CA ARG A 787 -31.68 -2.78 -5.25
C ARG A 787 -31.60 -4.24 -5.71
N ILE A 788 -30.66 -5.04 -5.19
CA ILE A 788 -30.56 -6.48 -5.49
C ILE A 788 -31.73 -7.30 -4.91
N PHE A 789 -32.34 -6.81 -3.82
CA PHE A 789 -33.47 -7.45 -3.13
C PHE A 789 -34.81 -7.13 -3.78
N ASP A 790 -34.87 -6.14 -4.68
CA ASP A 790 -36.08 -5.81 -5.41
C ASP A 790 -36.46 -6.95 -6.38
N PRO A 791 -37.75 -7.33 -6.49
CA PRO A 791 -38.19 -8.36 -7.42
C PRO A 791 -38.12 -7.86 -8.86
N ALA A 792 -37.79 -8.75 -9.81
CA ALA A 792 -37.82 -8.41 -11.22
C ALA A 792 -39.27 -8.07 -11.68
N PRO A 793 -39.49 -7.03 -12.50
CA PRO A 793 -40.74 -6.79 -13.21
C PRO A 793 -41.22 -8.02 -13.98
N ALA A 794 -42.54 -8.22 -14.06
CA ALA A 794 -43.14 -9.37 -14.73
C ALA A 794 -42.71 -9.45 -16.21
N GLY A 795 -42.13 -10.59 -16.61
CA GLY A 795 -41.58 -10.81 -17.95
C GLY A 795 -40.10 -10.45 -18.12
N SER A 796 -39.45 -9.82 -17.14
CA SER A 796 -37.99 -9.59 -17.14
C SER A 796 -37.23 -10.64 -16.31
N ARG A 797 -35.91 -10.74 -16.50
CA ARG A 797 -35.02 -11.59 -15.68
C ARG A 797 -33.92 -10.73 -15.06
N LYS A 798 -33.58 -10.93 -13.78
CA LYS A 798 -32.46 -10.25 -13.12
C LYS A 798 -31.20 -11.12 -13.17
N VAL A 799 -30.08 -10.51 -13.55
CA VAL A 799 -28.73 -11.10 -13.50
C VAL A 799 -27.90 -10.33 -12.49
N ILE A 800 -27.48 -11.02 -11.43
CA ILE A 800 -26.69 -10.46 -10.34
C ILE A 800 -25.25 -10.94 -10.51
N ILE A 801 -24.33 -10.02 -10.82
CA ILE A 801 -22.92 -10.34 -11.02
C ILE A 801 -22.16 -9.94 -9.75
N ALA A 802 -21.78 -10.93 -8.96
CA ALA A 802 -21.37 -10.76 -7.57
C ALA A 802 -19.98 -11.32 -7.26
N THR A 803 -19.35 -10.72 -6.24
CA THR A 803 -18.21 -11.31 -5.52
C THR A 803 -18.67 -12.32 -4.46
N ASN A 804 -17.72 -12.93 -3.74
CA ASN A 804 -17.94 -13.83 -2.60
C ASN A 804 -18.82 -13.25 -1.46
N ILE A 805 -19.20 -11.97 -1.50
CA ILE A 805 -20.20 -11.37 -0.59
C ILE A 805 -21.52 -12.17 -0.65
N ALA A 806 -21.92 -12.64 -1.83
CA ALA A 806 -23.14 -13.43 -2.03
C ALA A 806 -23.02 -14.89 -1.53
N GLU A 807 -21.81 -15.38 -1.23
CA GLU A 807 -21.48 -16.79 -0.97
C GLU A 807 -22.04 -17.32 0.36
N THR A 808 -22.12 -16.47 1.39
CA THR A 808 -22.58 -16.82 2.76
C THR A 808 -23.74 -15.93 3.22
N SER A 809 -23.47 -14.66 3.56
CA SER A 809 -24.36 -13.83 4.38
C SER A 809 -25.46 -13.03 3.67
N LEU A 810 -25.59 -13.11 2.34
CA LEU A 810 -26.72 -12.49 1.62
C LEU A 810 -27.78 -13.53 1.25
N THR A 811 -29.04 -13.27 1.62
CA THR A 811 -30.23 -13.96 1.13
C THR A 811 -30.91 -13.07 0.09
N ILE A 812 -30.81 -13.44 -1.18
CA ILE A 812 -31.49 -12.79 -2.29
C ILE A 812 -32.55 -13.76 -2.79
N ASP A 813 -33.80 -13.34 -2.77
CA ASP A 813 -34.94 -14.15 -3.19
C ASP A 813 -35.03 -14.20 -4.73
N GLY A 814 -35.52 -15.31 -5.28
CA GLY A 814 -35.80 -15.45 -6.71
C GLY A 814 -34.65 -15.97 -7.56
N ILE A 815 -33.48 -16.28 -6.97
CA ILE A 815 -32.39 -16.96 -7.67
C ILE A 815 -32.77 -18.43 -7.90
N TYR A 816 -32.75 -18.85 -9.17
CA TYR A 816 -32.90 -20.24 -9.60
C TYR A 816 -31.66 -20.79 -10.29
N TYR A 817 -30.83 -19.91 -10.86
CA TYR A 817 -29.65 -20.28 -11.65
C TYR A 817 -28.39 -19.70 -11.01
N VAL A 818 -27.35 -20.53 -10.86
CA VAL A 818 -26.02 -20.12 -10.40
C VAL A 818 -24.98 -20.44 -11.47
N VAL A 819 -24.11 -19.49 -11.79
CA VAL A 819 -22.93 -19.67 -12.63
C VAL A 819 -21.69 -19.46 -11.77
N ASP A 820 -20.87 -20.50 -11.63
CA ASP A 820 -19.68 -20.54 -10.78
C ASP A 820 -18.43 -20.91 -11.59
N PRO A 821 -17.52 -19.96 -11.89
CA PRO A 821 -16.25 -20.24 -12.54
C PRO A 821 -15.22 -20.89 -11.62
N GLY A 822 -15.48 -21.04 -10.32
CA GLY A 822 -14.58 -21.75 -9.40
C GLY A 822 -13.43 -20.91 -8.82
N PHE A 823 -13.47 -19.58 -8.97
CA PHE A 823 -12.39 -18.68 -8.51
C PHE A 823 -12.81 -17.70 -7.41
N VAL A 824 -11.82 -17.18 -6.67
CA VAL A 824 -11.95 -16.16 -5.63
C VAL A 824 -10.61 -15.40 -5.46
N LYS A 825 -10.66 -14.08 -5.19
CA LYS A 825 -9.50 -13.31 -4.76
C LYS A 825 -9.31 -13.44 -3.25
N GLN A 826 -8.15 -13.91 -2.83
CA GLN A 826 -7.77 -14.09 -1.43
C GLN A 826 -6.54 -13.25 -1.11
N ASN A 827 -6.48 -12.68 0.10
CA ASN A 827 -5.25 -12.06 0.58
C ASN A 827 -4.29 -13.13 1.09
N VAL A 828 -3.01 -12.94 0.83
CA VAL A 828 -1.92 -13.87 1.12
C VAL A 828 -0.73 -13.09 1.68
N TYR A 829 -0.49 -13.22 2.98
CA TYR A 829 0.68 -12.65 3.63
C TYR A 829 1.93 -13.51 3.38
N ASN A 830 2.95 -12.95 2.72
CA ASN A 830 4.25 -13.60 2.60
C ASN A 830 5.14 -13.20 3.80
N SER A 831 5.43 -14.16 4.68
CA SER A 831 6.19 -13.92 5.91
C SER A 831 7.68 -13.60 5.68
N LYS A 832 8.23 -13.88 4.49
CA LYS A 832 9.63 -13.56 4.15
C LYS A 832 9.78 -12.13 3.64
N THR A 833 8.84 -11.64 2.84
CA THR A 833 8.87 -10.27 2.26
C THR A 833 8.04 -9.26 3.05
N GLY A 834 7.25 -9.71 4.01
CA GLY A 834 6.33 -8.86 4.78
C GLY A 834 5.17 -8.27 3.99
N VAL A 835 4.94 -8.72 2.75
CA VAL A 835 3.91 -8.16 1.84
C VAL A 835 2.62 -8.99 1.88
N ASP A 836 1.49 -8.29 2.00
CA ASP A 836 0.15 -8.83 1.74
C ASP A 836 -0.19 -8.75 0.23
N GLN A 837 -0.49 -9.90 -0.38
CA GLN A 837 -0.75 -10.03 -1.82
C GLN A 837 -2.16 -10.54 -2.11
N LEU A 838 -2.93 -9.83 -2.93
CA LEU A 838 -4.29 -10.23 -3.33
C LEU A 838 -4.27 -11.12 -4.57
N VAL A 839 -4.19 -12.44 -4.36
CA VAL A 839 -4.01 -13.46 -5.41
C VAL A 839 -5.36 -14.07 -5.83
N VAL A 840 -5.53 -14.35 -7.13
CA VAL A 840 -6.65 -15.17 -7.63
C VAL A 840 -6.35 -16.63 -7.34
N THR A 841 -7.28 -17.31 -6.67
CA THR A 841 -7.12 -18.70 -6.23
C THR A 841 -8.37 -19.51 -6.61
N PRO A 842 -8.23 -20.83 -6.87
CA PRO A 842 -9.37 -21.73 -6.94
C PRO A 842 -10.11 -21.80 -5.60
N ILE A 843 -11.42 -21.98 -5.63
CA ILE A 843 -12.25 -22.15 -4.43
C ILE A 843 -12.10 -23.55 -3.81
N SER A 844 -12.50 -23.69 -2.54
CA SER A 844 -12.70 -25.02 -1.95
C SER A 844 -14.04 -25.65 -2.35
N GLN A 845 -14.12 -26.98 -2.24
CA GLN A 845 -15.35 -27.76 -2.43
C GLN A 845 -16.47 -27.27 -1.48
N ALA A 846 -16.13 -26.83 -0.27
CA ALA A 846 -17.07 -26.24 0.67
C ALA A 846 -17.69 -24.94 0.12
N GLN A 847 -16.89 -24.03 -0.45
CA GLN A 847 -17.41 -22.80 -1.09
C GLN A 847 -18.25 -23.13 -2.31
N ALA A 848 -17.79 -24.02 -3.19
CA ALA A 848 -18.54 -24.45 -4.36
C ALA A 848 -19.92 -25.02 -3.99
N LYS A 849 -20.04 -25.69 -2.83
CA LYS A 849 -21.32 -26.17 -2.28
C LYS A 849 -22.19 -25.05 -1.71
N GLN A 850 -21.59 -24.01 -1.09
CA GLN A 850 -22.32 -22.82 -0.62
C GLN A 850 -22.82 -21.93 -1.77
N ARG A 851 -22.05 -21.84 -2.87
CA ARG A 851 -22.42 -21.18 -4.13
C ARG A 851 -23.59 -21.89 -4.80
N SER A 852 -23.49 -23.21 -5.03
CA SER A 852 -24.61 -23.98 -5.59
C SER A 852 -25.85 -23.94 -4.70
N GLY A 853 -25.67 -23.92 -3.37
CA GLY A 853 -26.75 -23.77 -2.38
C GLY A 853 -27.51 -22.44 -2.42
N ARG A 854 -27.07 -21.46 -3.24
CA ARG A 854 -27.83 -20.21 -3.47
C ARG A 854 -29.08 -20.43 -4.31
N ALA A 855 -29.03 -21.34 -5.29
CA ALA A 855 -30.16 -21.65 -6.17
C ALA A 855 -31.30 -22.35 -5.43
N GLY A 856 -30.99 -23.29 -4.53
CA GLY A 856 -31.99 -24.12 -3.85
C GLY A 856 -32.80 -23.43 -2.74
N ARG A 857 -32.78 -22.10 -2.66
CA ARG A 857 -33.40 -21.35 -1.53
C ARG A 857 -34.86 -20.98 -1.75
N THR A 858 -35.25 -20.65 -2.98
CA THR A 858 -36.62 -20.24 -3.32
C THR A 858 -37.41 -21.37 -3.98
N GLY A 859 -36.75 -22.23 -4.74
CA GLY A 859 -37.32 -23.37 -5.43
C GLY A 859 -36.22 -24.29 -5.97
N PRO A 860 -36.57 -25.38 -6.69
CA PRO A 860 -35.58 -26.24 -7.33
C PRO A 860 -34.83 -25.47 -8.42
N GLY A 861 -33.50 -25.61 -8.48
CA GLY A 861 -32.65 -24.76 -9.33
C GLY A 861 -31.49 -25.50 -9.99
N LYS A 862 -30.68 -24.77 -10.76
CA LYS A 862 -29.52 -25.30 -11.50
C LYS A 862 -28.24 -24.53 -11.16
N CYS A 863 -27.12 -25.24 -11.05
CA CYS A 863 -25.79 -24.68 -10.84
C CYS A 863 -24.85 -25.14 -11.95
N TYR A 864 -24.37 -24.20 -12.76
CA TYR A 864 -23.40 -24.42 -13.83
C TYR A 864 -22.00 -24.11 -13.31
N ARG A 865 -21.14 -25.12 -13.28
CA ARG A 865 -19.74 -25.03 -12.84
C ARG A 865 -18.83 -25.07 -14.06
N LEU A 866 -18.06 -24.01 -14.30
CA LEU A 866 -17.22 -23.87 -15.50
C LEU A 866 -15.88 -24.62 -15.41
N PHE A 867 -15.87 -25.70 -14.63
CA PHE A 867 -14.70 -26.53 -14.32
C PHE A 867 -15.12 -27.99 -14.31
N THR A 868 -14.17 -28.88 -14.60
CA THR A 868 -14.46 -30.32 -14.72
C THR A 868 -14.71 -30.97 -13.36
N GLU A 869 -15.47 -32.08 -13.36
CA GLU A 869 -15.70 -32.85 -12.13
C GLU A 869 -14.38 -33.42 -11.55
N ARG A 870 -13.40 -33.72 -12.41
CA ARG A 870 -12.04 -34.12 -11.97
C ARG A 870 -11.35 -32.98 -11.22
N ALA A 871 -11.33 -31.76 -11.77
CA ALA A 871 -10.75 -30.61 -11.08
C ALA A 871 -11.44 -30.33 -9.74
N TYR A 872 -12.77 -30.48 -9.66
CA TYR A 872 -13.52 -30.37 -8.41
C TYR A 872 -13.09 -31.37 -7.33
N ARG A 873 -12.81 -32.63 -7.69
CA ARG A 873 -12.40 -33.69 -6.75
C ARG A 873 -10.90 -33.62 -6.41
N ASP A 874 -10.08 -33.43 -7.44
CA ASP A 874 -8.63 -33.71 -7.40
C ASP A 874 -7.77 -32.45 -7.30
N GLU A 875 -8.17 -31.32 -7.89
CA GLU A 875 -7.42 -30.05 -7.79
C GLU A 875 -7.89 -29.16 -6.63
N MET A 876 -9.19 -29.07 -6.37
CA MET A 876 -9.72 -28.23 -5.30
C MET A 876 -9.42 -28.78 -3.89
N LEU A 877 -9.31 -27.88 -2.92
CA LEU A 877 -9.26 -28.21 -1.49
C LEU A 877 -10.65 -28.58 -0.96
N THR A 878 -10.73 -29.46 0.05
CA THR A 878 -12.00 -29.90 0.65
C THR A 878 -12.69 -28.81 1.46
N SER A 879 -11.91 -28.05 2.23
CA SER A 879 -12.33 -26.95 3.11
C SER A 879 -11.46 -25.71 2.87
N ASN A 880 -11.94 -24.54 3.27
CA ASN A 880 -11.14 -23.32 3.22
C ASN A 880 -9.90 -23.43 4.13
N VAL A 881 -8.77 -22.92 3.66
CA VAL A 881 -7.63 -22.60 4.52
C VAL A 881 -8.07 -21.49 5.50
N PRO A 882 -7.89 -21.63 6.82
CA PRO A 882 -8.24 -20.58 7.78
C PRO A 882 -7.56 -19.24 7.50
N GLU A 883 -8.14 -18.14 7.98
CA GLU A 883 -7.56 -16.80 7.78
C GLU A 883 -6.26 -16.61 8.59
N ILE A 884 -6.17 -17.23 9.77
CA ILE A 884 -4.99 -17.20 10.66
C ILE A 884 -3.72 -17.82 10.03
N GLN A 885 -3.85 -18.64 8.99
CA GLN A 885 -2.71 -19.24 8.27
C GLN A 885 -2.25 -18.42 7.05
N ARG A 886 -2.92 -17.29 6.74
CA ARG A 886 -2.73 -16.55 5.48
C ARG A 886 -2.57 -15.03 5.65
N THR A 887 -2.49 -14.53 6.88
CA THR A 887 -2.53 -13.10 7.22
C THR A 887 -1.45 -12.72 8.24
N ASN A 888 -1.11 -11.43 8.31
CA ASN A 888 -0.16 -10.91 9.31
C ASN A 888 -0.72 -11.05 10.75
N LEU A 889 0.02 -11.73 11.62
CA LEU A 889 -0.42 -12.06 12.98
C LEU A 889 -0.01 -11.03 14.05
N ALA A 890 0.73 -9.97 13.72
CA ALA A 890 1.30 -9.06 14.72
C ALA A 890 0.26 -8.42 15.66
N SER A 891 -0.89 -7.99 15.16
CA SER A 891 -1.99 -7.44 15.98
C SER A 891 -2.65 -8.51 16.87
N THR A 892 -2.74 -9.74 16.39
CA THR A 892 -3.31 -10.89 17.11
C THR A 892 -2.37 -11.37 18.21
N MET A 893 -1.07 -11.50 17.94
CA MET A 893 -0.07 -11.90 18.92
C MET A 893 0.11 -10.86 20.03
N LEU A 894 0.05 -9.56 19.69
CA LEU A 894 -0.01 -8.48 20.67
C LEU A 894 -1.24 -8.62 21.58
N SER A 895 -2.41 -8.93 21.02
CA SER A 895 -3.65 -9.15 21.78
C SER A 895 -3.55 -10.37 22.69
N LEU A 896 -3.02 -11.50 22.21
CA LEU A 896 -2.85 -12.73 23.00
C LEU A 896 -1.87 -12.52 24.18
N LYS A 897 -0.73 -11.87 23.93
CA LYS A 897 0.23 -11.50 25.00
C LYS A 897 -0.40 -10.53 26.01
N ALA A 898 -1.27 -9.61 25.58
CA ALA A 898 -2.01 -8.73 26.49
C ALA A 898 -3.03 -9.46 27.37
N MET A 899 -3.60 -10.58 26.91
CA MET A 899 -4.42 -11.50 27.73
C MET A 899 -3.60 -12.36 28.70
N GLY A 900 -2.28 -12.19 28.78
CA GLY A 900 -1.39 -12.98 29.63
C GLY A 900 -1.01 -14.35 29.07
N ILE A 901 -1.26 -14.60 27.78
CA ILE A 901 -0.87 -15.84 27.10
C ILE A 901 0.61 -15.73 26.70
N ASN A 902 1.49 -16.16 27.61
CA ASN A 902 2.93 -16.05 27.41
C ASN A 902 3.47 -17.09 26.41
N ASP A 903 2.97 -18.32 26.46
CA ASP A 903 3.26 -19.36 25.47
C ASP A 903 2.20 -19.33 24.36
N LEU A 904 2.67 -19.02 23.15
CA LEU A 904 1.87 -18.96 21.92
C LEU A 904 1.98 -20.24 21.09
N LEU A 905 3.01 -21.06 21.31
CA LEU A 905 3.26 -22.32 20.59
C LEU A 905 2.41 -23.46 21.16
N SER A 906 2.21 -23.49 22.49
CA SER A 906 1.23 -24.40 23.12
C SER A 906 -0.20 -23.86 23.18
N PHE A 907 -0.51 -22.77 22.46
CA PHE A 907 -1.88 -22.28 22.37
C PHE A 907 -2.74 -23.22 21.52
N ASP A 908 -3.88 -23.61 22.10
CA ASP A 908 -4.87 -24.54 21.56
C ASP A 908 -5.68 -23.92 20.39
N PHE A 909 -5.00 -23.72 19.26
CA PHE A 909 -5.61 -23.37 17.97
C PHE A 909 -6.25 -24.61 17.32
N MET A 910 -7.38 -24.44 16.64
CA MET A 910 -8.02 -25.53 15.88
C MET A 910 -7.19 -25.96 14.67
N ASP A 911 -6.64 -24.98 13.94
CA ASP A 911 -5.58 -25.17 12.95
C ASP A 911 -4.50 -24.13 13.28
N ALA A 912 -3.31 -24.58 13.68
CA ALA A 912 -2.25 -23.66 14.10
C ALA A 912 -1.70 -22.83 12.92
N PRO A 913 -1.32 -21.56 13.15
CA PRO A 913 -0.57 -20.77 12.17
C PRO A 913 0.86 -21.33 11.95
N PRO A 914 1.52 -21.01 10.83
CA PRO A 914 2.92 -21.37 10.59
C PRO A 914 3.84 -20.75 11.66
N MET A 915 4.84 -21.51 12.10
CA MET A 915 5.84 -21.02 13.06
C MET A 915 6.61 -19.82 12.51
N GLU A 916 6.92 -19.80 11.22
CA GLU A 916 7.54 -18.68 10.51
C GLU A 916 6.74 -17.37 10.70
N THR A 917 5.43 -17.40 10.39
CA THR A 917 4.55 -16.22 10.53
C THR A 917 4.42 -15.75 11.99
N MET A 918 4.47 -16.67 12.96
CA MET A 918 4.51 -16.31 14.38
C MET A 918 5.85 -15.67 14.78
N ILE A 919 6.98 -16.21 14.30
CA ILE A 919 8.32 -15.69 14.56
C ILE A 919 8.48 -14.28 13.99
N THR A 920 8.14 -14.06 12.72
CA THR A 920 8.17 -12.72 12.08
C THR A 920 7.25 -11.72 12.80
N ALA A 921 6.06 -12.17 13.25
CA ALA A 921 5.16 -11.33 14.05
C ALA A 921 5.75 -10.96 15.43
N MET A 922 6.45 -11.88 16.11
CA MET A 922 7.10 -11.59 17.39
C MET A 922 8.34 -10.69 17.22
N GLU A 923 9.15 -10.90 16.18
CA GLU A 923 10.25 -10.01 15.79
C GLU A 923 9.75 -8.58 15.50
N MET A 924 8.64 -8.46 14.75
CA MET A 924 8.01 -7.17 14.47
C MET A 924 7.55 -6.47 15.76
N LEU A 925 6.98 -7.19 16.73
CA LEU A 925 6.57 -6.62 18.02
C LEU A 925 7.75 -6.25 18.92
N TYR A 926 8.85 -7.02 18.89
CA TYR A 926 10.09 -6.71 19.60
C TYR A 926 10.78 -5.46 19.02
N THR A 927 10.97 -5.39 17.70
CA THR A 927 11.55 -4.20 17.03
C THR A 927 10.67 -2.94 17.18
N LEU A 928 9.35 -3.09 17.35
CA LEU A 928 8.47 -1.98 17.74
C LEU A 928 8.64 -1.53 19.21
N GLY A 929 9.27 -2.33 20.09
CA GLY A 929 9.37 -2.09 21.53
C GLY A 929 8.13 -2.52 22.32
N ALA A 930 7.24 -3.32 21.71
CA ALA A 930 6.06 -3.87 22.37
C ALA A 930 6.39 -5.12 23.21
N LEU A 931 7.39 -5.90 22.81
CA LEU A 931 7.97 -6.99 23.59
C LEU A 931 9.36 -6.63 24.13
N ASP A 932 9.78 -7.29 25.20
CA ASP A 932 11.14 -7.22 25.77
C ASP A 932 12.00 -8.43 25.39
N ASP A 933 13.23 -8.47 25.89
CA ASP A 933 14.24 -9.51 25.66
C ASP A 933 13.83 -10.92 26.15
N GLU A 934 12.82 -11.00 27.03
CA GLU A 934 12.22 -12.25 27.51
C GLU A 934 10.96 -12.65 26.72
N GLY A 935 10.53 -11.81 25.76
CA GLY A 935 9.30 -12.00 24.99
C GLY A 935 8.01 -11.73 25.80
N LEU A 936 8.11 -10.98 26.89
CA LEU A 936 6.98 -10.49 27.69
C LEU A 936 6.55 -9.09 27.19
N LEU A 937 5.38 -8.62 27.66
CA LEU A 937 4.73 -7.42 27.13
C LEU A 937 5.15 -6.17 27.90
N THR A 938 5.83 -5.23 27.22
CA THR A 938 6.31 -3.99 27.83
C THR A 938 5.17 -3.05 28.24
N ARG A 939 5.49 -2.01 29.04
CA ARG A 939 4.53 -0.93 29.33
C ARG A 939 4.05 -0.19 28.07
N LEU A 940 4.88 -0.16 27.02
CA LEU A 940 4.48 0.38 25.71
C LEU A 940 3.55 -0.62 25.00
N GLY A 941 3.93 -1.89 24.92
CA GLY A 941 3.13 -2.95 24.31
C GLY A 941 1.73 -3.10 24.92
N ARG A 942 1.61 -2.99 26.26
CA ARG A 942 0.29 -3.01 26.93
C ARG A 942 -0.60 -1.86 26.49
N ARG A 943 -0.08 -0.64 26.42
CA ARG A 943 -0.81 0.52 25.87
C ARG A 943 -1.19 0.32 24.41
N MET A 944 -0.29 -0.24 23.59
CA MET A 944 -0.54 -0.52 22.17
C MET A 944 -1.68 -1.53 21.96
N ALA A 945 -1.81 -2.54 22.83
CA ALA A 945 -2.84 -3.58 22.74
C ALA A 945 -4.27 -3.09 23.04
N GLU A 946 -4.41 -2.01 23.81
CA GLU A 946 -5.73 -1.42 24.12
C GLU A 946 -6.29 -0.57 22.96
N PHE A 947 -5.42 -0.10 22.04
CA PHE A 947 -5.85 0.59 20.82
C PHE A 947 -6.34 -0.39 19.75
N PRO A 948 -7.50 -0.16 19.11
CA PRO A 948 -8.06 -1.02 18.06
C PRO A 948 -7.43 -0.73 16.69
N LEU A 949 -6.10 -0.72 16.62
CA LEU A 949 -5.28 -0.31 15.48
C LEU A 949 -4.13 -1.31 15.26
N GLU A 950 -3.35 -1.12 14.19
CA GLU A 950 -2.14 -1.92 13.96
C GLU A 950 -0.99 -1.48 14.88
N PRO A 951 -0.08 -2.38 15.29
CA PRO A 951 1.05 -2.04 16.16
C PRO A 951 1.90 -0.84 15.67
N MET A 952 2.12 -0.69 14.36
CA MET A 952 2.85 0.46 13.78
C MET A 952 2.10 1.79 14.02
N LEU A 953 0.79 1.80 13.77
CA LEU A 953 -0.09 2.95 14.03
C LEU A 953 -0.19 3.25 15.53
N CYS A 954 -0.23 2.24 16.39
CA CYS A 954 -0.21 2.40 17.85
C CYS A 954 1.10 3.05 18.33
N LYS A 955 2.26 2.60 17.82
CA LYS A 955 3.58 3.18 18.16
C LYS A 955 3.66 4.64 17.71
N MET A 956 3.24 4.93 16.47
CA MET A 956 3.17 6.27 15.91
C MET A 956 2.28 7.22 16.75
N LEU A 957 1.09 6.76 17.16
CA LEU A 957 0.18 7.55 17.99
C LEU A 957 0.76 7.81 19.39
N ILE A 958 1.33 6.80 20.05
CA ILE A 958 1.90 6.97 21.39
C ILE A 958 3.16 7.86 21.35
N MET A 959 4.00 7.74 20.32
CA MET A 959 5.18 8.60 20.13
C MET A 959 4.77 10.06 19.82
N SER A 960 3.64 10.28 19.15
CA SER A 960 3.15 11.65 18.87
C SER A 960 2.82 12.45 20.14
N VAL A 961 2.51 11.79 21.26
CA VAL A 961 2.33 12.43 22.57
C VAL A 961 3.67 12.89 23.13
N HIS A 962 4.73 12.08 23.01
CA HIS A 962 6.09 12.44 23.40
C HIS A 962 6.70 13.56 22.53
N LEU A 963 6.28 13.68 21.26
CA LEU A 963 6.72 14.70 20.32
C LEU A 963 5.81 15.95 20.26
N GLY A 964 4.70 15.97 21.01
CA GLY A 964 3.76 17.10 21.06
C GLY A 964 2.98 17.35 19.77
N CYS A 965 2.70 16.32 18.97
CA CYS A 965 2.01 16.39 17.67
C CYS A 965 0.79 15.45 17.58
N SER A 966 0.08 15.32 18.70
CA SER A 966 -0.97 14.32 18.92
C SER A 966 -2.29 14.63 18.22
N GLU A 967 -2.76 15.89 18.09
CA GLU A 967 -4.00 16.17 17.36
C GLU A 967 -3.84 15.87 15.86
N GLU A 968 -2.71 16.25 15.28
CA GLU A 968 -2.42 15.97 13.88
C GLU A 968 -2.27 14.46 13.66
N MET A 969 -1.54 13.76 14.52
CA MET A 969 -1.33 12.33 14.35
C MET A 969 -2.59 11.49 14.58
N LEU A 970 -3.39 11.83 15.59
CA LEU A 970 -4.71 11.22 15.82
C LEU A 970 -5.60 11.35 14.57
N THR A 971 -5.52 12.50 13.88
CA THR A 971 -6.26 12.76 12.65
C THR A 971 -5.70 11.97 11.47
N ILE A 972 -4.38 11.88 11.31
CA ILE A 972 -3.72 11.06 10.27
C ILE A 972 -4.05 9.57 10.45
N VAL A 973 -3.84 9.00 11.64
CA VAL A 973 -4.17 7.61 11.99
C VAL A 973 -5.64 7.29 11.66
N SER A 974 -6.55 8.24 11.94
CA SER A 974 -7.98 8.07 11.68
C SER A 974 -8.35 8.15 10.20
N MET A 975 -7.53 8.80 9.37
CA MET A 975 -7.68 8.84 7.91
C MET A 975 -7.10 7.59 7.23
N LEU A 976 -5.92 7.14 7.64
CA LEU A 976 -5.31 5.86 7.20
C LEU A 976 -6.21 4.66 7.50
N SER A 977 -6.87 4.67 8.67
CA SER A 977 -7.81 3.62 9.09
C SER A 977 -9.11 3.53 8.24
N VAL A 978 -9.22 4.27 7.14
CA VAL A 978 -10.39 4.30 6.25
C VAL A 978 -9.98 4.16 4.78
N GLN A 979 -10.79 3.40 4.03
CA GLN A 979 -10.63 3.23 2.59
C GLN A 979 -10.55 4.56 1.84
N ASN A 980 -9.55 4.67 0.96
CA ASN A 980 -9.30 5.71 -0.05
C ASN A 980 -10.33 6.86 -0.09
N VAL A 981 -10.01 7.96 0.58
CA VAL A 981 -10.87 9.14 0.75
C VAL A 981 -11.19 9.84 -0.59
N PHE A 982 -10.27 9.77 -1.56
CA PHE A 982 -10.45 10.36 -2.90
C PHE A 982 -11.29 9.45 -3.81
N TYR A 983 -12.20 10.06 -4.58
CA TYR A 983 -12.99 9.41 -5.62
C TYR A 983 -12.48 9.88 -7.00
N ARG A 984 -12.25 8.95 -7.94
CA ARG A 984 -11.69 9.26 -9.27
C ARG A 984 -12.58 8.67 -10.38
N PRO A 985 -13.66 9.36 -10.79
CA PRO A 985 -14.55 8.90 -11.86
C PRO A 985 -13.77 8.77 -13.17
N LYS A 986 -14.02 7.72 -13.98
CA LYS A 986 -13.35 7.50 -15.27
C LYS A 986 -13.53 8.69 -16.24
N ASP A 987 -14.69 9.34 -16.18
CA ASP A 987 -15.09 10.39 -17.13
C ASP A 987 -14.66 11.80 -16.68
N LYS A 988 -14.20 11.94 -15.42
CA LYS A 988 -13.80 13.23 -14.81
C LYS A 988 -12.42 13.19 -14.16
N GLN A 989 -11.54 12.26 -14.58
CA GLN A 989 -10.21 12.06 -13.99
C GLN A 989 -9.42 13.36 -13.89
N GLN A 990 -9.28 14.11 -14.99
CA GLN A 990 -8.53 15.38 -15.00
C GLN A 990 -9.08 16.41 -14.00
N MET A 991 -10.41 16.52 -13.83
CA MET A 991 -11.01 17.43 -12.84
C MET A 991 -10.77 16.95 -11.40
N ALA A 992 -10.87 15.64 -11.15
CA ALA A 992 -10.58 15.05 -9.85
C ALA A 992 -9.09 15.22 -9.47
N ASP A 993 -8.18 15.00 -10.43
CA ASP A 993 -6.74 15.16 -10.25
C ASP A 993 -6.36 16.63 -10.04
N GLN A 994 -6.97 17.57 -10.79
CA GLN A 994 -6.84 19.01 -10.56
C GLN A 994 -7.37 19.45 -9.19
N LYS A 995 -8.49 18.90 -8.71
CA LYS A 995 -8.98 19.17 -7.35
C LYS A 995 -8.04 18.56 -6.30
N LYS A 996 -7.53 17.34 -6.52
CA LYS A 996 -6.59 16.67 -5.63
C LYS A 996 -5.27 17.45 -5.49
N ALA A 997 -4.73 17.97 -6.58
CA ALA A 997 -3.51 18.79 -6.60
C ALA A 997 -3.59 20.03 -5.69
N LYS A 998 -4.80 20.54 -5.39
CA LYS A 998 -4.99 21.68 -4.44
C LYS A 998 -4.73 21.30 -2.97
N PHE A 999 -4.71 20.01 -2.64
CA PHE A 999 -4.46 19.49 -1.30
C PHE A 999 -3.05 18.90 -1.13
N HIS A 1000 -2.30 18.69 -2.23
CA HIS A 1000 -0.97 18.08 -2.19
C HIS A 1000 0.00 18.91 -1.33
N GLN A 1001 0.52 18.30 -0.27
CA GLN A 1001 1.62 18.85 0.51
C GLN A 1001 2.95 18.28 0.01
N ALA A 1002 3.96 19.14 -0.13
CA ALA A 1002 5.26 18.77 -0.72
C ALA A 1002 6.07 17.75 0.12
N GLU A 1003 5.64 17.53 1.37
CA GLU A 1003 6.27 16.69 2.39
C GLU A 1003 5.72 15.24 2.40
N GLY A 1004 4.50 15.01 1.89
CA GLY A 1004 3.92 13.67 1.78
C GLY A 1004 2.40 13.54 1.77
N ASP A 1005 1.95 12.31 1.54
CA ASP A 1005 0.54 11.92 1.48
C ASP A 1005 -0.15 12.00 2.85
N HIS A 1006 0.52 11.64 3.94
CA HIS A 1006 -0.03 11.74 5.30
C HIS A 1006 -0.49 13.18 5.63
N LEU A 1007 0.32 14.18 5.23
CA LEU A 1007 0.03 15.59 5.42
C LEU A 1007 -1.00 16.12 4.40
N THR A 1008 -1.08 15.51 3.21
CA THR A 1008 -2.17 15.72 2.24
C THR A 1008 -3.52 15.24 2.79
N LEU A 1009 -3.58 14.10 3.50
CA LEU A 1009 -4.79 13.61 4.18
C LEU A 1009 -5.19 14.55 5.34
N LEU A 1010 -4.23 15.01 6.14
CA LEU A 1010 -4.46 15.99 7.21
C LEU A 1010 -5.05 17.29 6.65
N ALA A 1011 -4.52 17.80 5.54
CA ALA A 1011 -5.03 18.99 4.86
C ALA A 1011 -6.48 18.80 4.37
N VAL A 1012 -6.82 17.65 3.79
CA VAL A 1012 -8.19 17.31 3.39
C VAL A 1012 -9.15 17.30 4.58
N TYR A 1013 -8.77 16.67 5.69
CA TYR A 1013 -9.62 16.62 6.90
C TYR A 1013 -9.81 18.02 7.51
N ASN A 1014 -8.75 18.83 7.57
CA ASN A 1014 -8.82 20.18 8.12
C ASN A 1014 -9.67 21.12 7.25
N SER A 1015 -9.55 21.11 5.92
CA SER A 1015 -10.46 21.88 5.06
C SER A 1015 -11.92 21.39 5.14
N TRP A 1016 -12.17 20.09 5.40
CA TRP A 1016 -13.53 19.59 5.65
C TRP A 1016 -14.10 20.06 7.01
N LYS A 1017 -13.27 20.07 8.06
CA LYS A 1017 -13.56 20.63 9.40
C LYS A 1017 -13.90 22.14 9.30
N ASN A 1018 -13.09 22.90 8.54
CA ASN A 1018 -13.32 24.32 8.25
C ASN A 1018 -14.66 24.55 7.53
N ASN A 1019 -14.99 23.72 6.54
CA ASN A 1019 -16.25 23.75 5.79
C ASN A 1019 -17.43 23.07 6.54
N LYS A 1020 -17.39 23.07 7.88
CA LYS A 1020 -18.46 22.60 8.79
C LYS A 1020 -19.02 21.21 8.43
N PHE A 1021 -18.13 20.30 8.00
CA PHE A 1021 -18.47 18.92 7.62
C PHE A 1021 -19.46 18.80 6.44
N SER A 1022 -19.53 19.82 5.58
CA SER A 1022 -20.46 19.93 4.43
C SER A 1022 -20.37 18.76 3.44
N ASN A 1023 -21.53 18.16 3.12
CA ASN A 1023 -21.64 17.13 2.07
C ASN A 1023 -21.40 17.69 0.65
N PRO A 1024 -21.99 18.84 0.23
CA PRO A 1024 -21.69 19.46 -1.07
C PRO A 1024 -20.19 19.71 -1.31
N TRP A 1025 -19.46 20.19 -0.30
CA TRP A 1025 -18.02 20.45 -0.41
C TRP A 1025 -17.22 19.17 -0.76
N CYS A 1026 -17.63 18.02 -0.19
CA CYS A 1026 -17.03 16.73 -0.54
C CYS A 1026 -17.31 16.37 -2.00
N PHE A 1027 -18.53 16.56 -2.49
CA PHE A 1027 -18.91 16.26 -3.88
C PHE A 1027 -18.13 17.12 -4.88
N GLU A 1028 -18.05 18.44 -4.65
CA GLU A 1028 -17.31 19.36 -5.52
C GLU A 1028 -15.81 19.02 -5.62
N ASN A 1029 -15.22 18.47 -4.56
CA ASN A 1029 -13.80 18.15 -4.49
C ASN A 1029 -13.49 16.66 -4.75
N PHE A 1030 -14.48 15.88 -5.18
CA PHE A 1030 -14.38 14.44 -5.44
C PHE A 1030 -13.88 13.63 -4.22
N ILE A 1031 -14.42 13.94 -3.04
CA ILE A 1031 -14.09 13.28 -1.78
C ILE A 1031 -15.29 12.47 -1.26
N GLN A 1032 -15.03 11.28 -0.73
CA GLN A 1032 -16.06 10.41 -0.17
C GLN A 1032 -16.51 10.88 1.22
N ALA A 1033 -17.63 11.60 1.30
CA ALA A 1033 -18.20 12.08 2.57
C ALA A 1033 -18.47 10.96 3.60
N ARG A 1034 -18.78 9.74 3.13
CA ARG A 1034 -18.93 8.54 3.98
C ARG A 1034 -17.62 8.16 4.67
N SER A 1035 -16.50 8.20 3.94
CA SER A 1035 -15.16 7.90 4.48
C SER A 1035 -14.73 8.95 5.50
N LEU A 1036 -14.95 10.24 5.20
CA LEU A 1036 -14.64 11.33 6.13
C LEU A 1036 -15.45 11.28 7.43
N ARG A 1037 -16.75 10.95 7.36
CA ARG A 1037 -17.57 10.71 8.57
C ARG A 1037 -17.00 9.57 9.40
N ARG A 1038 -16.70 8.41 8.79
CA ARG A 1038 -16.03 7.31 9.49
C ARG A 1038 -14.71 7.77 10.12
N ALA A 1039 -13.87 8.53 9.42
CA ALA A 1039 -12.61 9.03 9.98
C ALA A 1039 -12.85 9.92 11.22
N MET A 1040 -13.91 10.73 11.23
CA MET A 1040 -14.33 11.49 12.42
C MET A 1040 -14.78 10.59 13.57
N ASP A 1041 -15.52 9.51 13.29
CA ASP A 1041 -15.95 8.52 14.29
C ASP A 1041 -14.76 7.76 14.89
N ILE A 1042 -13.79 7.35 14.05
CA ILE A 1042 -12.51 6.76 14.48
C ILE A 1042 -11.76 7.74 15.37
N ARG A 1043 -11.59 8.99 14.93
CA ARG A 1043 -10.89 10.05 15.67
C ARG A 1043 -11.53 10.28 17.04
N LYS A 1044 -12.86 10.26 17.13
CA LYS A 1044 -13.61 10.39 18.39
C LYS A 1044 -13.43 9.17 19.30
N GLN A 1045 -13.44 7.94 18.76
CA GLN A 1045 -13.18 6.74 19.57
C GLN A 1045 -11.72 6.72 20.07
N MET A 1046 -10.75 7.05 19.23
CA MET A 1046 -9.33 7.06 19.62
C MET A 1046 -9.05 8.13 20.69
N LEU A 1047 -9.67 9.33 20.57
CA LEU A 1047 -9.63 10.36 21.62
C LEU A 1047 -10.12 9.80 22.97
N GLY A 1048 -11.30 9.16 22.99
CA GLY A 1048 -11.85 8.52 24.20
C GLY A 1048 -11.06 7.31 24.72
N ILE A 1049 -10.04 6.83 24.01
CA ILE A 1049 -9.05 5.88 24.51
C ILE A 1049 -7.86 6.66 25.12
N MET A 1050 -7.35 7.68 24.42
CA MET A 1050 -6.26 8.55 24.90
C MET A 1050 -6.61 9.26 26.22
N ASP A 1051 -7.83 9.80 26.34
CA ASP A 1051 -8.34 10.45 27.55
C ASP A 1051 -8.31 9.48 28.76
N ARG A 1052 -8.76 8.23 28.56
CA ARG A 1052 -8.76 7.19 29.61
C ARG A 1052 -7.36 6.78 30.04
N HIS A 1053 -6.37 6.86 29.15
CA HIS A 1053 -4.95 6.60 29.46
C HIS A 1053 -4.17 7.82 29.94
N LYS A 1054 -4.80 9.00 30.03
CA LYS A 1054 -4.15 10.28 30.36
C LYS A 1054 -2.97 10.58 29.42
N LEU A 1055 -3.27 10.57 28.12
CA LEU A 1055 -2.35 10.99 27.07
C LEU A 1055 -2.73 12.41 26.63
N ASP A 1056 -1.87 13.38 26.92
CA ASP A 1056 -2.18 14.79 26.73
C ASP A 1056 -2.30 15.17 25.24
N MET A 1057 -3.39 15.87 24.90
CA MET A 1057 -3.69 16.30 23.54
C MET A 1057 -3.07 17.66 23.21
N VAL A 1058 -1.88 17.63 22.62
CA VAL A 1058 -1.14 18.79 22.11
C VAL A 1058 -1.14 18.80 20.57
N SER A 1059 -1.33 19.99 19.98
CA SER A 1059 -1.17 20.28 18.55
C SER A 1059 0.20 20.89 18.27
N CYS A 1060 0.81 20.53 17.14
CA CYS A 1060 2.16 20.95 16.75
C CYS A 1060 2.19 22.19 15.83
N GLY A 1061 1.03 22.74 15.45
CA GLY A 1061 0.92 23.93 14.62
C GLY A 1061 1.59 23.76 13.24
N LYS A 1062 2.58 24.60 12.93
CA LYS A 1062 3.32 24.57 11.64
C LYS A 1062 4.50 23.59 11.59
N ALA A 1063 4.89 22.94 12.70
CA ALA A 1063 6.15 22.16 12.76
C ALA A 1063 6.00 20.71 12.24
N THR A 1064 5.80 20.58 10.93
CA THR A 1064 5.59 19.33 10.17
C THR A 1064 6.65 18.26 10.40
N VAL A 1065 7.91 18.65 10.63
CA VAL A 1065 9.03 17.74 10.95
C VAL A 1065 8.73 16.83 12.15
N ARG A 1066 8.01 17.30 13.19
CA ARG A 1066 7.65 16.44 14.34
C ARG A 1066 6.66 15.34 13.94
N ILE A 1067 5.76 15.63 13.01
CA ILE A 1067 4.80 14.68 12.44
C ILE A 1067 5.56 13.64 11.59
N GLN A 1068 6.52 14.06 10.77
CA GLN A 1068 7.35 13.15 9.97
C GLN A 1068 8.22 12.24 10.86
N LYS A 1069 8.84 12.79 11.93
CA LYS A 1069 9.55 12.01 12.96
C LYS A 1069 8.62 10.99 13.63
N ALA A 1070 7.40 11.38 13.99
CA ALA A 1070 6.41 10.46 14.58
C ALA A 1070 6.03 9.32 13.60
N ILE A 1071 5.83 9.60 12.31
CA ILE A 1071 5.59 8.58 11.26
C ILE A 1071 6.78 7.62 11.17
N CYS A 1072 8.00 8.16 11.07
CA CYS A 1072 9.24 7.40 11.03
C CYS A 1072 9.36 6.43 12.22
N SER A 1073 9.03 6.89 13.44
CA SER A 1073 9.08 6.06 14.66
C SER A 1073 8.18 4.81 14.63
N GLY A 1074 7.07 4.86 13.89
CA GLY A 1074 6.12 3.74 13.73
C GLY A 1074 6.41 2.85 12.52
N PHE A 1075 6.83 3.44 11.40
CA PHE A 1075 6.99 2.79 10.10
C PHE A 1075 8.46 2.64 9.64
N PHE A 1076 9.42 2.68 10.56
CA PHE A 1076 10.86 2.50 10.26
C PHE A 1076 11.18 1.19 9.50
N ARG A 1077 10.38 0.12 9.66
CA ARG A 1077 10.50 -1.13 8.88
C ARG A 1077 10.07 -0.94 7.41
N ASN A 1078 9.16 -0.01 7.13
CA ASN A 1078 8.60 0.29 5.82
C ASN A 1078 9.29 1.50 5.17
N ALA A 1079 10.63 1.45 5.12
CA ALA A 1079 11.47 2.47 4.53
C ALA A 1079 12.10 1.98 3.21
N ALA A 1080 12.26 2.90 2.26
CA ALA A 1080 12.89 2.62 0.97
C ALA A 1080 13.81 3.78 0.54
N LYS A 1081 14.90 3.43 -0.14
CA LYS A 1081 15.90 4.33 -0.71
C LYS A 1081 15.81 4.31 -2.23
N LYS A 1082 15.99 5.47 -2.87
CA LYS A 1082 15.99 5.63 -4.32
C LYS A 1082 17.19 4.92 -4.95
N ASP A 1083 16.92 4.16 -6.01
CA ASP A 1083 17.94 3.57 -6.88
C ASP A 1083 18.01 4.40 -8.18
N PRO A 1084 19.19 4.94 -8.57
CA PRO A 1084 19.35 5.69 -9.81
C PRO A 1084 18.94 4.94 -11.10
N GLN A 1085 18.91 3.61 -11.09
CA GLN A 1085 18.57 2.78 -12.24
C GLN A 1085 17.15 2.21 -12.18
N GLU A 1086 16.79 1.53 -11.09
CA GLU A 1086 15.56 0.69 -11.07
C GLU A 1086 14.34 1.36 -10.41
N GLY A 1087 14.51 2.48 -9.70
CA GLY A 1087 13.43 3.25 -9.07
C GLY A 1087 13.66 3.47 -7.57
N TYR A 1088 13.15 2.55 -6.73
CA TYR A 1088 13.44 2.50 -5.30
C TYR A 1088 13.68 1.05 -4.87
N ARG A 1089 14.47 0.85 -3.82
CA ARG A 1089 14.63 -0.44 -3.13
C ARG A 1089 14.15 -0.34 -1.69
N THR A 1090 13.45 -1.37 -1.21
CA THR A 1090 13.18 -1.53 0.24
C THR A 1090 14.50 -1.74 0.99
N LEU A 1091 14.62 -1.22 2.22
CA LEU A 1091 15.87 -1.36 2.98
C LEU A 1091 16.16 -2.81 3.42
N ILE A 1092 15.11 -3.63 3.58
CA ILE A 1092 15.20 -4.99 4.14
C ILE A 1092 15.48 -6.00 3.03
N ASP A 1093 14.55 -6.17 2.10
CA ASP A 1093 14.63 -7.21 1.05
C ASP A 1093 15.30 -6.73 -0.24
N GLN A 1094 15.65 -5.44 -0.35
CA GLN A 1094 16.22 -4.80 -1.54
C GLN A 1094 15.33 -4.93 -2.81
N GLN A 1095 14.03 -5.18 -2.62
CA GLN A 1095 13.02 -5.34 -3.66
C GLN A 1095 12.72 -4.04 -4.38
N VAL A 1096 12.52 -4.11 -5.71
CA VAL A 1096 12.33 -2.95 -6.59
C VAL A 1096 10.88 -2.48 -6.55
N VAL A 1097 10.67 -1.35 -5.88
CA VAL A 1097 9.34 -0.78 -5.59
C VAL A 1097 9.14 0.58 -6.24
N TYR A 1098 7.89 0.93 -6.54
CA TYR A 1098 7.51 2.17 -7.23
C TYR A 1098 6.53 3.00 -6.41
N ILE A 1099 6.58 4.34 -6.53
CA ILE A 1099 5.54 5.21 -5.94
C ILE A 1099 4.23 5.02 -6.72
N HIS A 1100 3.12 4.75 -6.03
CA HIS A 1100 1.82 4.59 -6.68
C HIS A 1100 1.39 5.89 -7.38
N PRO A 1101 0.86 5.86 -8.63
CA PRO A 1101 0.48 7.07 -9.39
C PRO A 1101 -0.61 7.96 -8.76
N SER A 1102 -1.26 7.53 -7.67
CA SER A 1102 -2.17 8.38 -6.90
C SER A 1102 -1.47 9.19 -5.79
N SER A 1103 -0.18 9.00 -5.53
CA SER A 1103 0.57 9.73 -4.51
C SER A 1103 0.83 11.18 -4.93
N SER A 1104 0.79 12.10 -3.97
CA SER A 1104 1.26 13.48 -4.12
C SER A 1104 2.75 13.56 -4.51
N LEU A 1105 3.55 12.56 -4.10
CA LEU A 1105 4.98 12.46 -4.40
C LEU A 1105 5.29 11.74 -5.73
N PHE A 1106 4.30 11.34 -6.55
CA PHE A 1106 4.58 10.68 -7.83
C PHE A 1106 5.47 11.52 -8.77
N ASN A 1107 5.25 12.85 -8.81
CA ASN A 1107 6.05 13.78 -9.61
C ASN A 1107 7.33 14.28 -8.91
N ARG A 1108 7.51 14.02 -7.62
CA ARG A 1108 8.67 14.48 -6.82
C ARG A 1108 9.33 13.28 -6.17
N GLN A 1109 10.45 12.83 -6.75
CA GLN A 1109 11.18 11.65 -6.28
C GLN A 1109 12.24 12.02 -5.22
N PRO A 1110 11.95 11.98 -3.90
CA PRO A 1110 12.98 12.11 -2.86
C PRO A 1110 13.96 10.94 -2.93
N GLU A 1111 15.09 11.04 -2.24
CA GLU A 1111 16.00 9.89 -2.10
C GLU A 1111 15.50 8.89 -1.05
N TRP A 1112 15.08 9.39 0.12
CA TRP A 1112 14.60 8.56 1.24
C TRP A 1112 13.11 8.80 1.51
N LEU A 1113 12.37 7.71 1.69
CA LEU A 1113 10.93 7.75 1.94
C LEU A 1113 10.47 6.60 2.84
N VAL A 1114 9.33 6.83 3.50
CA VAL A 1114 8.57 5.83 4.25
C VAL A 1114 7.19 5.68 3.61
N TYR A 1115 6.66 4.47 3.59
CA TYR A 1115 5.36 4.11 3.01
C TYR A 1115 4.46 3.42 4.04
N HIS A 1116 3.14 3.54 3.89
CA HIS A 1116 2.18 2.84 4.75
C HIS A 1116 2.00 1.38 4.29
N GLU A 1117 1.48 1.18 3.08
CA GLU A 1117 1.27 -0.12 2.44
C GLU A 1117 2.21 -0.31 1.23
N LEU A 1118 2.60 -1.55 0.96
CA LEU A 1118 3.18 -1.99 -0.31
C LEU A 1118 2.17 -2.95 -0.96
N VAL A 1119 1.70 -2.62 -2.17
CA VAL A 1119 0.67 -3.41 -2.86
C VAL A 1119 1.21 -3.93 -4.19
N LEU A 1120 1.32 -5.26 -4.29
CA LEU A 1120 1.63 -5.95 -5.54
C LEU A 1120 0.43 -5.88 -6.49
N THR A 1121 0.70 -5.54 -7.76
CA THR A 1121 -0.27 -5.56 -8.86
C THR A 1121 0.40 -6.13 -10.12
N THR A 1122 0.54 -5.37 -11.21
CA THR A 1122 1.50 -5.65 -12.28
C THR A 1122 2.92 -5.22 -11.92
N LYS A 1123 3.04 -4.31 -10.95
CA LYS A 1123 4.27 -3.91 -10.24
C LYS A 1123 3.97 -3.71 -8.76
N GLU A 1124 5.02 -3.66 -7.95
CA GLU A 1124 4.92 -3.33 -6.52
C GLU A 1124 4.82 -1.81 -6.35
N TYR A 1125 3.71 -1.37 -5.75
CA TYR A 1125 3.43 0.05 -5.55
C TYR A 1125 3.33 0.40 -4.06
N MET A 1126 4.19 1.31 -3.63
CA MET A 1126 4.14 1.96 -2.32
C MET A 1126 2.99 2.98 -2.27
N ARG A 1127 2.21 2.94 -1.21
CA ARG A 1127 1.11 3.86 -0.93
C ARG A 1127 1.38 4.73 0.28
N GLU A 1128 0.76 5.91 0.26
CA GLU A 1128 0.77 6.90 1.33
C GLU A 1128 2.20 7.22 1.79
N VAL A 1129 2.94 7.77 0.84
CA VAL A 1129 4.38 7.99 0.91
C VAL A 1129 4.71 9.30 1.60
N THR A 1130 5.81 9.37 2.35
CA THR A 1130 6.26 10.61 3.02
C THR A 1130 7.78 10.69 3.03
N THR A 1131 8.32 11.89 2.83
CA THR A 1131 9.77 12.14 2.81
C THR A 1131 10.33 12.02 4.22
N ILE A 1132 11.49 11.39 4.36
CA ILE A 1132 12.22 11.31 5.64
C ILE A 1132 13.70 11.69 5.48
N ASP A 1133 14.31 12.11 6.58
CA ASP A 1133 15.77 12.20 6.74
C ASP A 1133 16.29 10.86 7.30
N PRO A 1134 17.33 10.25 6.71
CA PRO A 1134 17.92 8.99 7.20
C PRO A 1134 18.34 9.05 8.68
N ARG A 1135 18.75 10.23 9.20
CA ARG A 1135 19.14 10.41 10.61
C ARG A 1135 18.06 9.96 11.59
N TRP A 1136 16.78 10.12 11.23
CA TRP A 1136 15.65 9.77 12.11
C TRP A 1136 15.43 8.25 12.24
N LEU A 1137 15.80 7.46 11.23
CA LEU A 1137 15.67 5.99 11.28
C LEU A 1137 16.59 5.42 12.38
N VAL A 1138 17.81 5.94 12.49
CA VAL A 1138 18.79 5.57 13.52
C VAL A 1138 18.37 6.12 14.89
N GLU A 1139 17.84 7.35 14.96
CA GLU A 1139 17.33 7.97 16.20
C GLU A 1139 16.19 7.15 16.85
N PHE A 1140 15.24 6.66 16.05
CA PHE A 1140 14.07 5.93 16.57
C PHE A 1140 14.21 4.41 16.65
N SER A 1141 15.23 3.82 16.01
CA SER A 1141 15.46 2.37 16.03
C SER A 1141 16.95 1.96 15.95
N PRO A 1142 17.79 2.37 16.93
CA PRO A 1142 19.23 2.05 16.93
C PRO A 1142 19.52 0.55 17.15
N ALA A 1143 18.51 -0.24 17.52
CA ALA A 1143 18.58 -1.70 17.63
C ALA A 1143 18.38 -2.42 16.28
N PHE A 1144 17.93 -1.70 15.23
CA PHE A 1144 17.64 -2.25 13.90
C PHE A 1144 18.48 -1.55 12.81
N PHE A 1145 18.77 -0.26 12.98
CA PHE A 1145 19.55 0.56 12.07
C PHE A 1145 20.80 1.11 12.72
N LYS A 1146 21.92 1.05 12.01
CA LYS A 1146 23.21 1.60 12.42
C LYS A 1146 23.78 2.47 11.31
N VAL A 1147 24.42 3.60 11.67
CA VAL A 1147 25.21 4.37 10.70
C VAL A 1147 26.41 3.51 10.24
N ALA A 1148 26.61 3.40 8.93
CA ALA A 1148 27.77 2.74 8.36
C ALA A 1148 29.06 3.46 8.81
N ASP A 1149 30.13 2.70 9.05
CA ASP A 1149 31.44 3.28 9.35
C ASP A 1149 32.02 3.90 8.06
N PRO A 1150 32.21 5.23 7.96
CA PRO A 1150 32.67 5.87 6.73
C PRO A 1150 34.08 5.43 6.31
N THR A 1151 34.83 4.75 7.18
CA THR A 1151 36.13 4.16 6.86
C THR A 1151 36.05 2.75 6.25
N ARG A 1152 34.86 2.13 6.19
CA ARG A 1152 34.68 0.73 5.79
C ARG A 1152 33.53 0.56 4.80
N LEU A 1153 33.85 0.20 3.55
CA LEU A 1153 32.87 -0.18 2.52
C LEU A 1153 31.87 -1.23 3.06
N SER A 1154 30.57 -0.89 3.01
CA SER A 1154 29.46 -1.75 3.42
C SER A 1154 29.42 -3.07 2.67
N LYS A 1155 28.67 -4.06 3.20
CA LYS A 1155 28.42 -5.32 2.46
C LYS A 1155 27.77 -5.04 1.09
N GLN A 1156 26.84 -4.07 1.04
CA GLN A 1156 26.08 -3.73 -0.16
C GLN A 1156 26.96 -3.07 -1.23
N LYS A 1157 27.77 -2.05 -0.88
CA LYS A 1157 28.70 -1.39 -1.83
C LYS A 1157 29.76 -2.35 -2.39
N LYS A 1158 30.13 -3.42 -1.65
CA LYS A 1158 31.01 -4.49 -2.15
C LYS A 1158 30.34 -5.45 -3.15
N MET A 1159 29.02 -5.58 -3.12
CA MET A 1159 28.26 -6.44 -4.04
C MET A 1159 27.77 -5.69 -5.28
N GLN A 1160 27.64 -4.36 -5.21
CA GLN A 1160 27.29 -3.52 -6.35
C GLN A 1160 28.29 -3.69 -7.51
N ARG A 1161 27.76 -3.80 -8.73
CA ARG A 1161 28.54 -3.87 -9.96
C ARG A 1161 28.19 -2.68 -10.84
N LEU A 1162 29.22 -2.00 -11.34
CA LEU A 1162 29.07 -0.93 -12.32
C LEU A 1162 29.16 -1.53 -13.72
N GLU A 1163 28.19 -1.21 -14.57
CA GLU A 1163 28.24 -1.48 -16.01
C GLU A 1163 28.38 -0.15 -16.77
N PRO A 1164 29.07 -0.12 -17.93
CA PRO A 1164 29.20 1.11 -18.73
C PRO A 1164 27.84 1.52 -19.33
N LEU A 1165 27.73 2.81 -19.69
CA LEU A 1165 26.54 3.37 -20.32
C LEU A 1165 26.13 2.58 -21.57
N TYR A 1166 24.82 2.33 -21.72
CA TYR A 1166 24.29 1.54 -22.83
C TYR A 1166 24.54 2.21 -24.19
N ASN A 1167 25.39 1.61 -25.00
CA ASN A 1167 25.64 2.01 -26.38
C ASN A 1167 24.77 1.18 -27.33
N ARG A 1168 23.83 1.83 -28.03
CA ARG A 1168 22.92 1.16 -29.00
C ARG A 1168 23.65 0.48 -30.17
N TYR A 1169 24.89 0.87 -30.47
CA TYR A 1169 25.67 0.37 -31.59
C TYR A 1169 26.58 -0.83 -31.26
N GLU A 1170 26.70 -1.20 -29.98
CA GLU A 1170 27.53 -2.33 -29.53
C GLU A 1170 26.66 -3.41 -28.88
N GLU A 1171 26.99 -4.67 -29.10
CA GLU A 1171 26.28 -5.76 -28.41
C GLU A 1171 26.52 -5.68 -26.89
N PRO A 1172 25.50 -5.89 -26.04
CA PRO A 1172 25.68 -5.93 -24.60
C PRO A 1172 26.82 -6.89 -24.21
N ASN A 1173 27.76 -6.39 -23.40
CA ASN A 1173 28.95 -7.09 -22.94
C ASN A 1173 30.03 -7.41 -24.00
N ALA A 1174 29.97 -6.85 -25.22
CA ALA A 1174 31.06 -6.96 -26.20
C ALA A 1174 32.37 -6.31 -25.71
N TRP A 1175 32.28 -5.25 -24.91
CA TRP A 1175 33.40 -4.56 -24.27
C TRP A 1175 34.19 -5.44 -23.27
N ARG A 1176 33.63 -6.58 -22.82
CA ARG A 1176 34.33 -7.46 -21.86
C ARG A 1176 35.45 -8.23 -22.56
N ILE A 1177 36.67 -8.09 -22.05
CA ILE A 1177 37.88 -8.74 -22.57
C ILE A 1177 37.69 -10.26 -22.73
N SER A 1178 36.97 -10.91 -21.80
CA SER A 1178 36.63 -12.34 -21.86
C SER A 1178 35.74 -12.76 -23.03
N ARG A 1179 34.97 -11.83 -23.62
CA ARG A 1179 34.20 -12.04 -24.85
C ARG A 1179 35.01 -11.67 -26.09
N ALA A 1180 35.87 -10.66 -26.01
CA ALA A 1180 36.81 -10.31 -27.08
C ALA A 1180 37.77 -11.48 -27.41
N PHE A 1181 38.26 -12.19 -26.37
CA PHE A 1181 39.07 -13.41 -26.53
C PHE A 1181 38.31 -14.63 -27.06
N ARG A 1182 36.97 -14.59 -27.18
CA ARG A 1182 36.14 -15.63 -27.84
C ARG A 1182 35.77 -15.27 -29.29
N ARG A 1183 36.27 -14.15 -29.82
CA ARG A 1183 36.11 -13.71 -31.21
C ARG A 1183 37.44 -13.71 -32.00
N LYS A 1184 38.47 -14.33 -31.44
CA LYS A 1184 39.73 -14.72 -32.08
C LYS A 1184 39.90 -16.23 -31.97
#